data_AF-A0A1W1BZ50-F1
#
_entry.id   AF-A0A1W1BZ50-F1
#
_cell.length_a   1.000
_cell.length_b   1.000
_cell.length_c   1.000
_cell.angle_alpha   90.00
_cell.angle_beta   90.00
_cell.angle_gamma   90.00
#
_symmetry.space_group_name_H-M   'P 1'
#
loop_
_entity.id
_entity.type
_entity.pdbx_description
1 polymer ?
#
loop_
_entity_poly.entity_id
_entity_poly.type
_entity_poly.pdbx_seq_one_letter_code
_entity_poly.pdbx_strand_id
1 'polypeptide(L)'
;MNNKTTLLFGIHLHQPIDNFKWVIDHAVKVCYEPFFEVMSRYPEFRFSVHCSGWLMEQIENDFPSLYKKIKKLSDNGSIEFFSAGYYEPILSVIPSNDRVAQINRLNNSINKQFNQNPNGLWLTERVWESSLIPDLKKSNIKYTVMDDYHFQCAGFDEDILDGYYMTEEGGDRLGLFPISKKLRYALPFLSVKSAIDAIKSYNKKENSCAIIFDDAEKFGMWPHTYEWVYEKGWLEEFVQTVLSDKSIKTEHYGEYFSSQKPRGITYLPNVSYYEMGEWSLRADDAKNLEQFKKEMGLERYEKEGVKFLKGGIWKNFFVKYPESNRLHKRMVELSKVNSTIDNPDFTTLLYKFQTNDALWHGVFGGLYLPNLRDNAYNFLIQAEKIRYNKKSIIEIDDNEMDGFNKIKAVTPNFIFRFDEANGGQMIEFDVFENNFNWQNTLTRRKELYHQKILEPEEEIIEDDTPIDGIDTIHSAVLEIDDDMKNAVIYDWYMKNSFIDHISDNSFNIYNFRNCNFKEFGDFANQPFESKVEDNNIIFNRDGGLYDNKKYSSTLTKQYTPEDNGFLFDIKFDTTMNRDLIYILELNLHFADYDEVDISKDKNILKIVDKFTKKIISIYINSDFELYTYPLDTISQSEKGFDLTTQAISIGLAIPFKLKFNIQGQLKVENV
;
A
#
# COMPACT_ATOMS: atom_id res chain seq x y z
N MET A 1 34.45 -15.38 -33.20
CA MET A 1 33.81 -14.07 -32.95
C MET A 1 33.66 -13.96 -31.45
N ASN A 2 34.20 -12.93 -30.81
CA ASN A 2 33.98 -12.76 -29.37
C ASN A 2 32.54 -12.29 -29.17
N ASN A 3 31.68 -13.16 -28.62
CA ASN A 3 30.31 -12.77 -28.27
C ASN A 3 30.38 -11.59 -27.29
N LYS A 4 29.55 -10.57 -27.54
CA LYS A 4 29.36 -9.44 -26.65
C LYS A 4 28.11 -9.69 -25.81
N THR A 5 28.13 -9.30 -24.54
CA THR A 5 26.92 -9.21 -23.72
C THR A 5 26.23 -7.88 -24.00
N THR A 6 24.96 -7.91 -24.38
CA THR A 6 24.15 -6.70 -24.41
C THR A 6 23.68 -6.35 -23.00
N LEU A 7 23.95 -5.14 -22.51
CA LEU A 7 23.38 -4.64 -21.26
C LEU A 7 22.12 -3.85 -21.58
N LEU A 8 20.98 -4.31 -21.06
CA LEU A 8 19.72 -3.59 -21.02
C LEU A 8 19.57 -3.04 -19.59
N PHE A 9 19.85 -1.75 -19.43
CA PHE A 9 19.87 -1.08 -18.12
C PHE A 9 18.68 -0.11 -18.04
N GLY A 10 17.80 -0.33 -17.06
CA GLY A 10 16.63 0.49 -16.80
C GLY A 10 16.59 0.97 -15.35
N ILE A 11 16.02 2.16 -15.15
CA ILE A 11 15.74 2.71 -13.81
C ILE A 11 14.29 3.13 -13.68
N HIS A 12 13.72 2.92 -12.50
CA HIS A 12 12.36 3.27 -12.13
C HIS A 12 12.36 4.42 -11.12
N LEU A 13 11.72 5.54 -11.44
CA LEU A 13 11.57 6.68 -10.55
C LEU A 13 10.11 6.81 -10.12
N HIS A 14 9.86 6.72 -8.83
CA HIS A 14 8.53 6.88 -8.27
C HIS A 14 8.57 7.52 -6.89
N GLN A 15 7.54 8.32 -6.62
CA GLN A 15 7.16 8.76 -5.29
C GLN A 15 5.65 8.59 -5.19
N PRO A 16 5.07 8.30 -4.00
CA PRO A 16 3.63 8.29 -3.83
C PRO A 16 3.02 9.68 -4.11
N ILE A 17 1.85 9.74 -4.72
CA ILE A 17 1.21 11.03 -5.04
C ILE A 17 0.97 11.88 -3.78
N ASP A 18 1.23 13.18 -3.91
CA ASP A 18 1.10 14.17 -2.83
C ASP A 18 1.88 13.76 -1.56
N ASN A 19 3.00 13.03 -1.72
CA ASN A 19 3.95 12.79 -0.64
C ASN A 19 4.55 14.13 -0.15
N PHE A 20 5.11 14.13 1.06
CA PHE A 20 5.65 15.34 1.65
C PHE A 20 6.72 15.98 0.76
N LYS A 21 6.63 17.31 0.58
CA LYS A 21 7.57 18.05 -0.26
C LYS A 21 9.04 17.78 0.09
N TRP A 22 9.36 17.70 1.39
CA TRP A 22 10.73 17.44 1.82
C TRP A 22 11.26 16.06 1.38
N VAL A 23 10.39 15.05 1.21
CA VAL A 23 10.77 13.72 0.70
C VAL A 23 11.15 13.84 -0.78
N ILE A 24 10.36 14.54 -1.58
CA ILE A 24 10.63 14.79 -3.01
C ILE A 24 11.92 15.60 -3.17
N ASP A 25 12.05 16.70 -2.41
CA ASP A 25 13.25 17.55 -2.43
C ASP A 25 14.51 16.76 -2.05
N HIS A 26 14.39 15.86 -1.06
CA HIS A 26 15.47 14.97 -0.66
C HIS A 26 15.82 13.98 -1.79
N ALA A 27 14.84 13.26 -2.33
CA ALA A 27 15.02 12.29 -3.42
C ALA A 27 15.71 12.92 -4.63
N VAL A 28 15.29 14.12 -5.03
CA VAL A 28 15.93 14.85 -6.13
C VAL A 28 17.38 15.18 -5.79
N LYS A 29 17.63 15.71 -4.58
CA LYS A 29 18.96 16.14 -4.16
C LYS A 29 19.97 14.99 -4.07
N VAL A 30 19.57 13.86 -3.48
CA VAL A 30 20.49 12.76 -3.19
C VAL A 30 20.46 11.64 -4.21
N CYS A 31 19.48 11.60 -5.12
CA CYS A 31 19.35 10.50 -6.06
C CYS A 31 19.17 10.99 -7.50
N TYR A 32 18.08 11.69 -7.81
CA TYR A 32 17.74 11.92 -9.21
C TYR A 32 18.69 12.92 -9.90
N GLU A 33 18.92 14.09 -9.30
CA GLU A 33 19.84 15.09 -9.85
C GLU A 33 21.26 14.53 -10.05
N PRO A 34 21.93 13.94 -9.04
CA PRO A 34 23.29 13.43 -9.23
C PRO A 34 23.36 12.25 -10.20
N PHE A 35 22.35 11.37 -10.26
CA PHE A 35 22.29 10.30 -11.26
C PHE A 35 22.33 10.88 -12.69
N PHE A 36 21.40 11.77 -13.02
CA PHE A 36 21.34 12.35 -14.36
C PHE A 36 22.51 13.30 -14.65
N GLU A 37 23.15 13.86 -13.63
CA GLU A 37 24.40 14.61 -13.78
C GLU A 37 25.54 13.71 -14.28
N VAL A 38 25.75 12.53 -13.67
CA VAL A 38 26.74 11.55 -14.15
C VAL A 38 26.40 11.10 -15.57
N MET A 39 25.17 10.67 -15.81
CA MET A 39 24.76 10.19 -17.14
C MET A 39 24.92 11.25 -18.23
N SER A 40 24.72 12.54 -17.91
CA SER A 40 24.90 13.64 -18.87
C SER A 40 26.34 13.81 -19.38
N ARG A 41 27.34 13.28 -18.66
CA ARG A 41 28.74 13.27 -19.07
C ARG A 41 29.07 12.14 -20.06
N TYR A 42 28.23 11.10 -20.12
CA TYR A 42 28.42 9.90 -20.93
C TYR A 42 27.20 9.61 -21.84
N PRO A 43 26.87 10.51 -22.78
CA PRO A 43 25.67 10.39 -23.64
C PRO A 43 25.65 9.13 -24.52
N GLU A 44 26.78 8.45 -24.71
CA GLU A 44 26.91 7.17 -25.39
C GLU A 44 26.33 5.98 -24.62
N PHE A 45 26.16 6.09 -23.29
CA PHE A 45 25.53 5.05 -22.48
C PHE A 45 24.03 5.04 -22.76
N ARG A 46 23.55 3.96 -23.37
CA ARG A 46 22.13 3.76 -23.68
C ARG A 46 21.44 3.09 -22.50
N PHE A 47 20.37 3.69 -21.99
CA PHE A 47 19.59 3.16 -20.88
C PHE A 47 18.11 3.53 -21.01
N SER A 48 17.28 2.90 -20.19
CA SER A 48 15.84 3.12 -20.18
C SER A 48 15.40 3.76 -18.87
N VAL A 49 14.36 4.59 -18.94
CA VAL A 49 13.81 5.31 -17.79
C VAL A 49 12.32 5.11 -17.72
N HIS A 50 11.85 4.62 -16.59
CA HIS A 50 10.46 4.81 -16.17
C HIS A 50 10.43 5.94 -15.14
N CYS A 51 9.50 6.88 -15.28
CA CYS A 51 9.21 7.88 -14.25
C CYS A 51 7.71 8.05 -14.15
N SER A 52 7.15 7.90 -12.94
CA SER A 52 5.72 8.09 -12.72
C SER A 52 5.27 9.48 -13.21
N GLY A 53 4.08 9.56 -13.81
CA GLY A 53 3.66 10.75 -14.55
C GLY A 53 3.64 12.00 -13.69
N TRP A 54 3.09 11.89 -12.48
CA TRP A 54 3.01 13.00 -11.54
C TRP A 54 4.40 13.44 -11.03
N LEU A 55 5.34 12.52 -10.83
CA LEU A 55 6.71 12.84 -10.43
C LEU A 55 7.45 13.59 -11.54
N MET A 56 7.26 13.19 -12.81
CA MET A 56 7.83 13.91 -13.94
C MET A 56 7.26 15.34 -14.04
N GLU A 57 5.97 15.54 -13.76
CA GLU A 57 5.38 16.89 -13.68
C GLU A 57 6.00 17.73 -12.55
N GLN A 58 6.24 17.13 -11.38
CA GLN A 58 6.93 17.82 -10.28
C GLN A 58 8.38 18.17 -10.66
N ILE A 59 9.11 17.25 -11.29
CA ILE A 59 10.48 17.50 -11.77
C ILE A 59 10.51 18.64 -12.80
N GLU A 60 9.56 18.67 -13.74
CA GLU A 60 9.46 19.75 -14.73
C GLU A 60 9.23 21.13 -14.08
N ASN A 61 8.33 21.18 -13.10
CA ASN A 61 7.90 22.44 -12.46
C ASN A 61 8.90 22.95 -11.41
N ASP A 62 9.34 22.09 -10.51
CA ASP A 62 10.13 22.47 -9.32
C ASP A 62 11.63 22.31 -9.55
N PHE A 63 12.05 21.42 -10.46
CA PHE A 63 13.45 21.08 -10.70
C PHE A 63 13.85 21.22 -12.18
N PRO A 64 13.70 22.42 -12.81
CA PRO A 64 13.90 22.61 -14.24
C PRO A 64 15.34 22.32 -14.71
N SER A 65 16.32 22.37 -13.82
CA SER A 65 17.71 21.94 -14.09
C SER A 65 17.78 20.44 -14.38
N LEU A 66 17.15 19.62 -13.53
CA LEU A 66 17.07 18.17 -13.68
C LEU A 66 16.34 17.82 -14.98
N TYR A 67 15.15 18.40 -15.16
CA TYR A 67 14.32 18.17 -16.33
C TYR A 67 15.07 18.44 -17.64
N LYS A 68 15.83 19.55 -17.71
CA LYS A 68 16.67 19.86 -18.89
C LYS A 68 17.75 18.82 -19.16
N LYS A 69 18.35 18.21 -18.13
CA LYS A 69 19.34 17.13 -18.31
C LYS A 69 18.68 15.87 -18.87
N ILE A 70 17.54 15.47 -18.30
CA ILE A 70 16.73 14.33 -18.79
C ILE A 70 16.34 14.56 -20.25
N LYS A 71 15.83 15.75 -20.57
CA LYS A 71 15.43 16.12 -21.92
C LYS A 71 16.61 16.06 -22.91
N LYS A 72 17.77 16.61 -22.54
CA LYS A 72 18.98 16.56 -23.37
C LYS A 72 19.48 15.14 -23.61
N LEU A 73 19.46 14.28 -22.59
CA LEU A 73 19.81 12.86 -22.71
C LEU A 73 18.83 12.12 -23.63
N SER A 74 17.53 12.39 -23.51
CA SER A 74 16.52 11.89 -24.44
C SER A 74 16.75 12.36 -25.87
N ASP A 75 17.00 13.65 -26.09
CA ASP A 75 17.18 14.22 -27.43
C ASP A 75 18.46 13.68 -28.13
N ASN A 76 19.49 13.33 -27.36
CA ASN A 76 20.69 12.64 -27.84
C ASN A 76 20.48 11.12 -28.06
N GLY A 77 19.28 10.61 -27.72
CA GLY A 77 18.89 9.21 -27.78
C GLY A 77 19.48 8.35 -26.67
N SER A 78 20.09 8.91 -25.62
CA SER A 78 20.66 8.11 -24.51
C SER A 78 19.55 7.37 -23.75
N ILE A 79 18.36 7.98 -23.66
CA ILE A 79 17.20 7.46 -22.90
C ILE A 79 16.15 6.87 -23.84
N GLU A 80 15.70 5.66 -23.54
CA GLU A 80 14.40 5.11 -23.96
C GLU A 80 13.39 5.25 -22.81
N PHE A 81 12.25 5.89 -23.05
CA PHE A 81 11.20 5.97 -22.02
C PHE A 81 10.28 4.74 -22.00
N PHE A 82 10.03 4.25 -20.80
CA PHE A 82 9.04 3.23 -20.50
C PHE A 82 7.74 3.87 -20.02
N SER A 83 6.62 3.21 -20.32
CA SER A 83 5.30 3.57 -19.81
C SER A 83 4.97 2.80 -18.51
N ALA A 84 3.81 3.10 -17.93
CA ALA A 84 3.12 2.46 -16.82
C ALA A 84 1.72 3.09 -16.71
N GLY A 85 0.99 2.88 -15.62
CA GLY A 85 -0.13 3.76 -15.29
C GLY A 85 0.37 5.12 -14.78
N TYR A 86 -0.26 6.21 -15.19
CA TYR A 86 0.21 7.57 -14.93
C TYR A 86 0.46 7.88 -13.44
N TYR A 87 -0.42 7.43 -12.55
CA TYR A 87 -0.28 7.60 -11.09
C TYR A 87 0.18 6.33 -10.37
N GLU A 88 0.87 5.44 -11.08
CA GLU A 88 1.39 4.16 -10.53
C GLU A 88 0.34 3.28 -9.86
N PRO A 89 -0.80 3.00 -10.55
CA PRO A 89 -1.69 1.94 -10.11
C PRO A 89 -1.05 0.57 -10.36
N ILE A 90 -1.34 -0.38 -9.49
CA ILE A 90 -1.16 -1.79 -9.85
C ILE A 90 -2.23 -2.15 -10.88
N LEU A 91 -1.80 -2.33 -12.12
CA LEU A 91 -2.73 -2.49 -13.25
C LEU A 91 -3.71 -3.64 -13.02
N SER A 92 -3.26 -4.76 -12.45
CA SER A 92 -4.09 -5.95 -12.24
C SER A 92 -5.25 -5.77 -11.24
N VAL A 93 -5.25 -4.69 -10.46
CA VAL A 93 -6.30 -4.41 -9.46
C VAL A 93 -7.25 -3.28 -9.83
N ILE A 94 -6.95 -2.49 -10.86
CA ILE A 94 -7.87 -1.46 -11.36
C ILE A 94 -8.70 -1.97 -12.56
N PRO A 95 -9.87 -1.38 -12.86
CA PRO A 95 -10.69 -1.77 -14.01
C PRO A 95 -10.00 -1.53 -15.37
N SER A 96 -10.31 -2.39 -16.36
CA SER A 96 -9.68 -2.40 -17.69
C SER A 96 -9.68 -1.04 -18.41
N ASN A 97 -10.81 -0.32 -18.39
CA ASN A 97 -10.91 1.01 -19.00
C ASN A 97 -9.94 2.01 -18.37
N ASP A 98 -9.78 1.95 -17.04
CA ASP A 98 -8.89 2.85 -16.31
C ASP A 98 -7.42 2.49 -16.57
N ARG A 99 -7.07 1.20 -16.69
CA ARG A 99 -5.72 0.76 -17.09
C ARG A 99 -5.32 1.43 -18.40
N VAL A 100 -6.15 1.27 -19.44
CA VAL A 100 -5.90 1.81 -20.77
C VAL A 100 -5.81 3.34 -20.73
N ALA A 101 -6.69 4.00 -19.99
CA ALA A 101 -6.69 5.46 -19.87
C ALA A 101 -5.44 5.99 -19.15
N GLN A 102 -5.04 5.36 -18.03
CA GLN A 102 -3.84 5.72 -17.28
C GLN A 102 -2.56 5.51 -18.12
N ILE A 103 -2.45 4.39 -18.84
CA ILE A 103 -1.29 4.12 -19.71
C ILE A 103 -1.24 5.15 -20.85
N ASN A 104 -2.37 5.41 -21.51
CA ASN A 104 -2.42 6.39 -22.59
C ASN A 104 -2.12 7.81 -22.10
N ARG A 105 -2.52 8.18 -20.88
CA ARG A 105 -2.18 9.48 -20.28
C ARG A 105 -0.66 9.63 -20.13
N LEU A 106 0.04 8.58 -19.67
CA LEU A 106 1.50 8.61 -19.55
C LEU A 106 2.18 8.60 -20.93
N ASN A 107 1.74 7.75 -21.85
CA ASN A 107 2.23 7.73 -23.23
C ASN A 107 2.12 9.09 -23.92
N ASN A 108 0.97 9.76 -23.78
CA ASN A 108 0.75 11.09 -24.36
C ASN A 108 1.66 12.15 -23.72
N SER A 109 1.91 12.05 -22.42
CA SER A 109 2.80 12.96 -21.70
C SER A 109 4.25 12.79 -22.16
N ILE A 110 4.72 11.54 -22.27
CA ILE A 110 6.05 11.20 -22.79
C ILE A 110 6.20 11.68 -24.24
N ASN A 111 5.19 11.47 -25.10
CA ASN A 111 5.21 11.95 -26.47
C ASN A 111 5.34 13.48 -26.53
N LYS A 112 4.52 14.20 -25.76
CA LYS A 112 4.52 15.66 -25.72
C LYS A 112 5.85 16.23 -25.22
N GLN A 113 6.43 15.66 -24.17
CA GLN A 113 7.65 16.17 -23.51
C GLN A 113 8.94 15.71 -24.22
N PHE A 114 8.97 14.46 -24.68
CA PHE A 114 10.20 13.80 -25.14
C PHE A 114 10.16 13.35 -26.61
N ASN A 115 9.03 13.49 -27.30
CA ASN A 115 8.83 13.04 -28.68
C ASN A 115 9.12 11.54 -28.87
N GLN A 116 8.84 10.74 -27.83
CA GLN A 116 8.96 9.28 -27.86
C GLN A 116 7.57 8.63 -27.76
N ASN A 117 7.40 7.46 -28.37
CA ASN A 117 6.21 6.62 -28.22
C ASN A 117 6.63 5.33 -27.51
N PRO A 118 6.38 5.20 -26.20
CA PRO A 118 6.80 4.04 -25.42
C PRO A 118 6.25 2.73 -26.00
N ASN A 119 7.11 1.74 -26.16
CA ASN A 119 6.71 0.36 -26.49
C ASN A 119 6.92 -0.60 -25.31
N GLY A 120 7.76 -0.20 -24.35
CA GLY A 120 8.00 -0.89 -23.09
C GLY A 120 7.12 -0.34 -21.97
N LEU A 121 6.75 -1.22 -21.04
CA LEU A 121 6.04 -0.86 -19.82
C LEU A 121 6.78 -1.39 -18.59
N TRP A 122 6.91 -0.54 -17.58
CA TRP A 122 7.20 -0.94 -16.21
C TRP A 122 5.89 -1.40 -15.57
N LEU A 123 5.83 -2.67 -15.17
CA LEU A 123 4.68 -3.20 -14.47
C LEU A 123 4.84 -2.88 -12.97
N THR A 124 4.07 -1.91 -12.48
CA THR A 124 4.10 -1.46 -11.07
C THR A 124 4.01 -2.64 -10.09
N GLU A 125 4.93 -2.69 -9.14
CA GLU A 125 5.14 -3.81 -8.20
C GLU A 125 5.28 -5.20 -8.84
N ARG A 126 5.56 -5.26 -10.15
CA ARG A 126 5.68 -6.47 -10.96
C ARG A 126 4.52 -7.45 -10.76
N VAL A 127 3.31 -6.97 -10.43
CA VAL A 127 2.15 -7.83 -10.15
C VAL A 127 1.53 -8.32 -11.47
N TRP A 128 1.86 -9.55 -11.86
CA TRP A 128 1.45 -10.12 -13.13
C TRP A 128 0.08 -10.79 -13.11
N GLU A 129 -0.72 -10.51 -14.14
CA GLU A 129 -1.84 -11.34 -14.59
C GLU A 129 -1.89 -11.32 -16.12
N SER A 130 -2.08 -12.48 -16.76
CA SER A 130 -2.14 -12.56 -18.23
C SER A 130 -3.30 -11.74 -18.83
N SER A 131 -4.36 -11.53 -18.05
CA SER A 131 -5.50 -10.67 -18.39
C SER A 131 -5.14 -9.21 -18.69
N LEU A 132 -3.92 -8.77 -18.33
CA LEU A 132 -3.41 -7.44 -18.68
C LEU A 132 -3.05 -7.30 -20.16
N ILE A 133 -2.66 -8.40 -20.83
CA ILE A 133 -2.09 -8.36 -22.18
C ILE A 133 -2.98 -7.63 -23.19
N PRO A 134 -4.31 -7.89 -23.27
CA PRO A 134 -5.17 -7.17 -24.21
C PRO A 134 -5.20 -5.65 -23.97
N ASP A 135 -5.15 -5.21 -22.70
CA ASP A 135 -5.19 -3.80 -22.34
C ASP A 135 -3.84 -3.10 -22.61
N LEU A 136 -2.74 -3.80 -22.37
CA LEU A 136 -1.40 -3.35 -22.76
C LEU A 136 -1.29 -3.17 -24.28
N LYS A 137 -1.80 -4.14 -25.05
CA LYS A 137 -1.82 -4.06 -26.52
C LYS A 137 -2.68 -2.91 -27.04
N LYS A 138 -3.88 -2.69 -26.47
CA LYS A 138 -4.73 -1.52 -26.80
C LYS A 138 -4.01 -0.19 -26.57
N SER A 139 -3.02 -0.17 -25.67
CA SER A 139 -2.20 0.99 -25.32
C SER A 139 -0.86 1.04 -26.07
N ASN A 140 -0.71 0.25 -27.15
CA ASN A 140 0.49 0.13 -27.99
C ASN A 140 1.75 -0.40 -27.27
N ILE A 141 1.60 -1.03 -26.11
CA ILE A 141 2.69 -1.69 -25.40
C ILE A 141 2.99 -3.03 -26.08
N LYS A 142 4.27 -3.28 -26.35
CA LYS A 142 4.77 -4.48 -27.03
C LYS A 142 5.52 -5.41 -26.11
N TYR A 143 6.11 -4.89 -25.04
CA TYR A 143 6.84 -5.68 -24.08
C TYR A 143 6.79 -5.05 -22.68
N THR A 144 7.00 -5.87 -21.65
CA THR A 144 7.16 -5.44 -20.26
C THR A 144 8.36 -6.16 -19.64
N VAL A 145 8.82 -5.64 -18.52
CA VAL A 145 9.80 -6.29 -17.65
C VAL A 145 9.09 -7.05 -16.52
N MET A 146 9.65 -8.19 -16.13
CA MET A 146 9.17 -9.08 -15.06
C MET A 146 10.37 -9.63 -14.31
N ASP A 147 10.32 -9.88 -13.01
CA ASP A 147 11.43 -10.56 -12.32
C ASP A 147 11.68 -11.99 -12.87
N ASP A 148 12.93 -12.41 -12.93
CA ASP A 148 13.36 -13.79 -13.17
C ASP A 148 12.59 -14.81 -12.31
N TYR A 149 12.24 -14.43 -11.09
CA TYR A 149 11.39 -15.21 -10.18
C TYR A 149 10.05 -15.63 -10.80
N HIS A 150 9.43 -14.81 -11.66
CA HIS A 150 8.20 -15.20 -12.35
C HIS A 150 8.45 -16.40 -13.28
N PHE A 151 9.58 -16.39 -13.98
CA PHE A 151 9.98 -17.44 -14.90
C PHE A 151 10.40 -18.70 -14.13
N GLN A 152 11.14 -18.55 -13.03
CA GLN A 152 11.48 -19.65 -12.14
C GLN A 152 10.23 -20.32 -11.57
N CYS A 153 9.23 -19.54 -11.16
CA CYS A 153 7.93 -20.03 -10.73
C CYS A 153 7.15 -20.75 -11.84
N ALA A 154 7.43 -20.45 -13.11
CA ALA A 154 6.91 -21.15 -14.29
C ALA A 154 7.77 -22.37 -14.70
N GLY A 155 8.87 -22.65 -13.99
CA GLY A 155 9.74 -23.81 -14.17
C GLY A 155 11.06 -23.54 -14.91
N PHE A 156 11.31 -22.31 -15.36
CA PHE A 156 12.51 -21.98 -16.12
C PHE A 156 13.77 -22.01 -15.24
N ASP A 157 14.89 -22.43 -15.81
CA ASP A 157 16.21 -22.29 -15.19
C ASP A 157 16.73 -20.86 -15.38
N GLU A 158 17.40 -20.30 -14.38
CA GLU A 158 18.02 -18.97 -14.48
C GLU A 158 18.98 -18.88 -15.66
N ASP A 159 19.65 -19.99 -15.99
CA ASP A 159 20.69 -20.03 -17.00
C ASP A 159 20.23 -19.65 -18.42
N ILE A 160 18.94 -19.77 -18.70
CA ILE A 160 18.34 -19.47 -20.00
C ILE A 160 17.63 -18.11 -20.05
N LEU A 161 17.59 -17.37 -18.94
CA LEU A 161 16.93 -16.05 -18.82
C LEU A 161 17.87 -14.92 -19.30
N ASP A 162 18.45 -15.08 -20.49
CA ASP A 162 19.46 -14.20 -21.10
C ASP A 162 18.93 -13.50 -22.37
N GLY A 163 17.63 -13.24 -22.41
CA GLY A 163 16.87 -12.69 -23.54
C GLY A 163 15.39 -12.52 -23.20
N TYR A 164 14.56 -12.10 -24.15
CA TYR A 164 13.12 -11.98 -23.95
C TYR A 164 12.35 -13.22 -24.42
N TYR A 165 11.15 -13.39 -23.87
CA TYR A 165 10.20 -14.43 -24.26
C TYR A 165 8.91 -13.80 -24.76
N MET A 166 8.15 -14.51 -25.57
CA MET A 166 6.79 -14.10 -25.95
C MET A 166 5.75 -14.80 -25.08
N THR A 167 4.69 -14.10 -24.72
CA THR A 167 3.47 -14.66 -24.14
C THR A 167 2.27 -14.22 -24.97
N GLU A 168 1.11 -14.81 -24.71
CA GLU A 168 -0.16 -14.35 -25.28
C GLU A 168 -1.32 -14.51 -24.30
N GLU A 169 -2.40 -13.76 -24.53
CA GLU A 169 -3.72 -13.97 -23.94
C GLU A 169 -4.77 -13.67 -25.01
N GLY A 170 -5.65 -14.63 -25.32
CA GLY A 170 -6.68 -14.45 -26.34
C GLY A 170 -6.15 -14.16 -27.75
N GLY A 171 -4.91 -14.52 -28.06
CA GLY A 171 -4.22 -14.23 -29.32
C GLY A 171 -3.49 -12.89 -29.38
N ASP A 172 -3.65 -12.04 -28.36
CA ASP A 172 -2.87 -10.82 -28.20
C ASP A 172 -1.50 -11.17 -27.60
N ARG A 173 -0.43 -10.62 -28.19
CA ARG A 173 0.96 -11.02 -27.87
C ARG A 173 1.68 -9.93 -27.08
N LEU A 174 2.55 -10.34 -26.18
CA LEU A 174 3.42 -9.43 -25.41
C LEU A 174 4.82 -10.05 -25.23
N GLY A 175 5.86 -9.24 -25.32
CA GLY A 175 7.24 -9.62 -24.95
C GLY A 175 7.48 -9.48 -23.44
N LEU A 176 8.22 -10.39 -22.85
CA LEU A 176 8.55 -10.43 -21.43
C LEU A 176 10.06 -10.50 -21.25
N PHE A 177 10.63 -9.50 -20.58
CA PHE A 177 12.05 -9.44 -20.23
C PHE A 177 12.25 -9.83 -18.75
N PRO A 178 13.01 -10.90 -18.45
CA PRO A 178 13.35 -11.29 -17.08
C PRO A 178 14.40 -10.35 -16.46
N ILE A 179 14.03 -9.52 -15.49
CA ILE A 179 14.95 -8.76 -14.65
C ILE A 179 15.75 -9.76 -13.79
N SER A 180 17.06 -9.64 -13.83
CA SER A 180 17.96 -10.50 -13.05
C SER A 180 18.04 -10.06 -11.59
N LYS A 181 17.66 -10.94 -10.66
CA LYS A 181 17.93 -10.79 -9.22
C LYS A 181 19.42 -10.59 -8.98
N LYS A 182 20.28 -11.39 -9.64
CA LYS A 182 21.75 -11.26 -9.52
C LYS A 182 22.23 -9.84 -9.84
N LEU A 183 21.68 -9.19 -10.86
CA LEU A 183 22.04 -7.81 -11.21
C LEU A 183 21.44 -6.78 -10.24
N ARG A 184 20.21 -7.00 -9.73
CA ARG A 184 19.57 -6.13 -8.71
C ARG A 184 20.39 -6.05 -7.42
N TYR A 185 21.02 -7.15 -7.02
CA TYR A 185 21.90 -7.19 -5.85
C TYR A 185 23.34 -6.77 -6.16
N ALA A 186 23.75 -6.74 -7.43
CA ALA A 186 25.08 -6.28 -7.82
C ALA A 186 25.15 -4.75 -8.03
N LEU A 187 24.08 -4.14 -8.56
CA LEU A 187 24.05 -2.75 -9.00
C LEU A 187 23.14 -1.92 -8.07
N PRO A 188 23.64 -0.95 -7.29
CA PRO A 188 25.02 -0.46 -7.20
C PRO A 188 25.84 -1.02 -6.02
N PHE A 189 25.37 -2.05 -5.31
CA PHE A 189 25.91 -2.41 -3.99
C PHE A 189 27.30 -3.05 -3.99
N LEU A 190 27.63 -3.86 -5.00
CA LEU A 190 28.95 -4.50 -5.10
C LEU A 190 29.95 -3.57 -5.78
N SER A 191 31.26 -3.84 -5.65
CA SER A 191 32.28 -3.09 -6.40
C SER A 191 32.02 -3.09 -7.91
N VAL A 192 32.53 -2.07 -8.61
CA VAL A 192 32.41 -1.96 -10.07
C VAL A 192 32.93 -3.21 -10.77
N LYS A 193 34.06 -3.77 -10.31
CA LYS A 193 34.60 -5.01 -10.86
C LYS A 193 33.60 -6.17 -10.76
N SER A 194 33.05 -6.39 -9.58
CA SER A 194 32.07 -7.46 -9.32
C SER A 194 30.77 -7.25 -10.11
N ALA A 195 30.32 -6.00 -10.26
CA ALA A 195 29.18 -5.66 -11.10
C ALA A 195 29.43 -5.96 -12.59
N ILE A 196 30.62 -5.64 -13.10
CA ILE A 196 31.03 -5.93 -14.48
C ILE A 196 31.14 -7.45 -14.71
N ASP A 197 31.69 -8.19 -13.77
CA ASP A 197 31.77 -9.65 -13.84
C ASP A 197 30.37 -10.29 -13.81
N ALA A 198 29.43 -9.74 -13.02
CA ALA A 198 28.04 -10.14 -13.02
C ALA A 198 27.38 -9.92 -14.40
N ILE A 199 27.58 -8.76 -15.03
CA ILE A 199 27.10 -8.48 -16.40
C ILE A 199 27.69 -9.49 -17.39
N LYS A 200 29.01 -9.71 -17.35
CA LYS A 200 29.69 -10.64 -18.28
C LYS A 200 29.27 -12.09 -18.11
N SER A 201 28.74 -12.48 -16.94
CA SER A 201 28.26 -13.84 -16.71
C SER A 201 27.08 -14.25 -17.60
N TYR A 202 26.42 -13.30 -18.26
CA TYR A 202 25.38 -13.54 -19.27
C TYR A 202 25.92 -13.83 -20.67
N ASN A 203 27.25 -13.84 -20.89
CA ASN A 203 27.84 -14.13 -22.20
C ASN A 203 27.81 -15.64 -22.56
N LYS A 204 26.61 -16.22 -22.68
CA LYS A 204 26.42 -17.67 -22.85
C LYS A 204 26.22 -18.07 -24.31
N LYS A 205 25.42 -17.29 -25.05
CA LYS A 205 25.06 -17.51 -26.45
C LYS A 205 25.19 -16.22 -27.26
N GLU A 206 25.07 -16.33 -28.58
CA GLU A 206 24.92 -15.15 -29.43
C GLU A 206 23.68 -14.34 -28.98
N ASN A 207 23.82 -13.02 -28.97
CA ASN A 207 22.77 -12.06 -28.59
C ASN A 207 22.25 -12.20 -27.15
N SER A 208 23.05 -12.74 -26.24
CA SER A 208 22.69 -12.79 -24.82
C SER A 208 22.68 -11.41 -24.20
N CYS A 209 21.70 -11.14 -23.34
CA CYS A 209 21.61 -9.89 -22.62
C CYS A 209 21.61 -10.06 -21.10
N ALA A 210 22.27 -9.10 -20.44
CA ALA A 210 22.16 -8.82 -19.03
C ALA A 210 21.02 -7.80 -18.85
N ILE A 211 19.96 -8.19 -18.14
CA ILE A 211 18.71 -7.42 -18.06
C ILE A 211 18.53 -6.92 -16.63
N ILE A 212 18.50 -5.60 -16.45
CA ILE A 212 18.27 -4.96 -15.16
C ILE A 212 17.32 -3.77 -15.31
N PHE A 213 16.28 -3.75 -14.49
CA PHE A 213 15.37 -2.60 -14.37
C PHE A 213 14.96 -2.53 -12.90
N ASP A 214 15.36 -1.47 -12.20
CA ASP A 214 15.20 -1.40 -10.75
C ASP A 214 15.00 0.05 -10.26
N ASP A 215 14.67 0.19 -8.99
CA ASP A 215 14.38 1.49 -8.36
C ASP A 215 15.62 2.40 -8.43
N ALA A 216 15.40 3.64 -8.88
CA ALA A 216 16.45 4.64 -8.96
C ALA A 216 16.94 5.03 -7.58
N GLU A 217 16.05 4.99 -6.58
CA GLU A 217 16.29 5.35 -5.17
C GLU A 217 17.46 4.55 -4.56
N LYS A 218 17.77 3.36 -5.09
CA LYS A 218 18.97 2.57 -4.74
C LYS A 218 20.29 3.27 -5.03
N PHE A 219 20.27 4.21 -5.96
CA PHE A 219 21.45 4.96 -6.40
C PHE A 219 21.70 6.21 -5.57
N GLY A 220 21.06 6.40 -4.42
CA GLY A 220 21.44 7.48 -3.51
C GLY A 220 20.51 7.77 -2.34
N MET A 221 19.24 7.39 -2.43
CA MET A 221 18.25 7.70 -1.39
C MET A 221 18.32 6.73 -0.21
N TRP A 222 18.60 5.45 -0.49
CA TRP A 222 18.72 4.42 0.54
C TRP A 222 19.92 4.67 1.45
N PRO A 223 19.89 4.19 2.71
CA PRO A 223 20.99 4.35 3.66
C PRO A 223 22.36 4.02 3.05
N HIS A 224 23.35 4.90 3.28
CA HIS A 224 24.73 4.80 2.79
C HIS A 224 24.95 4.84 1.26
N THR A 225 23.89 4.78 0.45
CA THR A 225 24.04 4.71 -1.01
C THR A 225 24.52 6.03 -1.62
N TYR A 226 24.16 7.20 -1.08
CA TYR A 226 24.68 8.48 -1.59
C TYR A 226 26.21 8.57 -1.53
N GLU A 227 26.78 8.24 -0.36
CA GLU A 227 28.23 8.23 -0.14
C GLU A 227 28.91 7.24 -1.09
N TRP A 228 28.36 6.03 -1.21
CA TRP A 228 28.90 4.98 -2.08
C TRP A 228 28.84 5.33 -3.56
N VAL A 229 27.68 5.78 -4.03
CA VAL A 229 27.39 5.97 -5.46
C VAL A 229 28.06 7.23 -6.00
N TYR A 230 28.09 8.31 -5.20
CA TYR A 230 28.55 9.62 -5.66
C TYR A 230 29.81 10.13 -4.98
N GLU A 231 29.94 10.06 -3.65
CA GLU A 231 31.14 10.57 -2.98
C GLU A 231 32.37 9.68 -3.23
N LYS A 232 32.16 8.36 -3.29
CA LYS A 232 33.17 7.36 -3.69
C LYS A 232 33.22 7.11 -5.20
N GLY A 233 32.33 7.73 -5.97
CA GLY A 233 32.38 7.75 -7.44
C GLY A 233 31.98 6.46 -8.15
N TRP A 234 31.29 5.52 -7.48
CA TRP A 234 30.95 4.21 -8.03
C TRP A 234 30.19 4.30 -9.37
N LEU A 235 29.19 5.19 -9.50
CA LEU A 235 28.37 5.26 -10.73
C LEU A 235 29.20 5.74 -11.93
N GLU A 236 30.07 6.72 -11.70
CA GLU A 236 30.94 7.24 -12.75
C GLU A 236 31.96 6.19 -13.19
N GLU A 237 32.60 5.51 -12.24
CA GLU A 237 33.53 4.41 -12.55
C GLU A 237 32.81 3.25 -13.27
N PHE A 238 31.59 2.89 -12.86
CA PHE A 238 30.77 1.88 -13.51
C PHE A 238 30.49 2.22 -14.97
N VAL A 239 29.98 3.42 -15.24
CA VAL A 239 29.64 3.87 -16.60
C VAL A 239 30.88 3.90 -17.49
N GLN A 240 31.99 4.46 -17.00
CA GLN A 240 33.26 4.47 -17.73
C GLN A 240 33.74 3.05 -18.05
N THR A 241 33.65 2.14 -17.08
CA THR A 241 34.11 0.75 -17.24
C THR A 241 33.26 0.01 -18.26
N VAL A 242 31.93 0.13 -18.20
CA VAL A 242 31.00 -0.47 -19.19
C VAL A 242 31.32 0.02 -20.60
N LEU A 243 31.52 1.33 -20.78
CA LEU A 243 31.76 1.92 -22.11
C LEU A 243 33.13 1.59 -22.69
N SER A 244 34.14 1.42 -21.84
CA SER A 244 35.49 1.03 -22.26
C SER A 244 35.62 -0.47 -22.58
N ASP A 245 34.75 -1.31 -22.01
CA ASP A 245 34.80 -2.76 -22.17
C ASP A 245 34.16 -3.23 -23.49
N LYS A 246 35.01 -3.64 -24.44
CA LYS A 246 34.58 -4.09 -25.77
C LYS A 246 33.69 -5.36 -25.77
N SER A 247 33.65 -6.11 -24.66
CA SER A 247 32.80 -7.29 -24.50
C SER A 247 31.37 -6.94 -24.05
N ILE A 248 31.12 -5.70 -23.64
CA ILE A 248 29.79 -5.21 -23.26
C ILE A 248 29.31 -4.21 -24.31
N LYS A 249 28.01 -4.20 -24.58
CA LYS A 249 27.33 -3.18 -25.40
C LYS A 249 26.06 -2.75 -24.68
N THR A 250 25.92 -1.46 -24.38
CA THR A 250 24.64 -0.92 -23.90
C THR A 250 23.66 -0.77 -25.07
N GLU A 251 22.41 -1.16 -24.88
CA GLU A 251 21.35 -1.07 -25.91
C GLU A 251 20.00 -0.79 -25.25
N HIS A 252 19.09 -0.16 -25.97
CA HIS A 252 17.72 0.03 -25.52
C HIS A 252 16.92 -1.28 -25.61
N TYR A 253 15.94 -1.47 -24.73
CA TYR A 253 15.07 -2.64 -24.75
C TYR A 253 14.30 -2.74 -26.06
N GLY A 254 13.79 -1.63 -26.58
CA GLY A 254 13.07 -1.58 -27.85
C GLY A 254 13.94 -1.92 -29.06
N GLU A 255 15.21 -1.50 -29.05
CA GLU A 255 16.19 -1.85 -30.09
C GLU A 255 16.52 -3.34 -30.06
N TYR A 256 16.75 -3.90 -28.87
CA TYR A 256 16.98 -5.33 -28.69
C TYR A 256 15.75 -6.15 -29.10
N PHE A 257 14.55 -5.76 -28.67
CA PHE A 257 13.28 -6.42 -29.04
C PHE A 257 13.02 -6.41 -30.55
N SER A 258 13.41 -5.34 -31.25
CA SER A 258 13.17 -5.20 -32.70
C SER A 258 14.22 -5.93 -33.54
N SER A 259 15.45 -6.08 -33.03
CA SER A 259 16.57 -6.64 -33.78
C SER A 259 16.83 -8.12 -33.49
N GLN A 260 16.41 -8.62 -32.32
CA GLN A 260 16.63 -9.99 -31.89
C GLN A 260 15.37 -10.84 -32.00
N LYS A 261 15.55 -12.16 -31.97
CA LYS A 261 14.43 -13.11 -31.84
C LYS A 261 14.23 -13.48 -30.37
N PRO A 262 12.98 -13.78 -29.95
CA PRO A 262 12.75 -14.25 -28.59
C PRO A 262 13.47 -15.57 -28.35
N ARG A 263 13.83 -15.83 -27.09
CA ARG A 263 14.34 -17.14 -26.63
C ARG A 263 13.30 -18.25 -26.78
N GLY A 264 12.01 -17.89 -26.73
CA GLY A 264 10.91 -18.81 -26.93
C GLY A 264 9.59 -18.18 -26.50
N ILE A 265 8.66 -19.04 -26.09
CA ILE A 265 7.40 -18.64 -25.45
C ILE A 265 7.44 -18.92 -23.94
N THR A 266 6.61 -18.23 -23.17
CA THR A 266 6.39 -18.48 -21.75
C THR A 266 4.96 -18.14 -21.35
N TYR A 267 4.48 -18.73 -20.24
CA TYR A 267 3.25 -18.36 -19.56
C TYR A 267 3.55 -18.30 -18.06
N LEU A 268 3.48 -17.09 -17.50
CA LEU A 268 3.87 -16.84 -16.12
C LEU A 268 2.67 -16.98 -15.16
N PRO A 269 2.87 -17.54 -13.96
CA PRO A 269 1.83 -17.56 -12.93
C PRO A 269 1.61 -16.16 -12.34
N ASN A 270 0.47 -15.97 -11.66
CA ASN A 270 0.18 -14.74 -10.93
C ASN A 270 1.07 -14.64 -9.69
N VAL A 271 2.24 -14.02 -9.84
CA VAL A 271 3.19 -13.71 -8.76
C VAL A 271 3.68 -12.26 -8.96
N SER A 272 4.58 -11.83 -8.07
CA SER A 272 5.33 -10.59 -8.15
C SER A 272 6.81 -10.93 -7.92
N TYR A 273 7.68 -9.97 -7.59
CA TYR A 273 9.01 -10.28 -7.07
C TYR A 273 8.91 -11.10 -5.77
N TYR A 274 9.96 -11.84 -5.47
CA TYR A 274 9.95 -12.86 -4.44
C TYR A 274 9.50 -12.34 -3.06
N GLU A 275 10.04 -11.20 -2.63
CA GLU A 275 9.79 -10.58 -1.33
C GLU A 275 8.30 -10.25 -1.13
N MET A 276 7.61 -9.84 -2.21
CA MET A 276 6.16 -9.58 -2.21
C MET A 276 5.33 -10.81 -1.79
N GLY A 277 5.81 -12.01 -2.13
CA GLY A 277 5.16 -13.26 -1.76
C GLY A 277 5.15 -13.48 -0.24
N GLU A 278 6.14 -12.98 0.49
CA GLU A 278 6.18 -13.08 1.95
C GLU A 278 5.26 -12.03 2.59
N TRP A 279 5.35 -10.78 2.14
CA TRP A 279 4.58 -9.67 2.72
C TRP A 279 3.07 -9.82 2.56
N SER A 280 2.63 -10.42 1.45
CA SER A 280 1.21 -10.66 1.17
C SER A 280 0.59 -11.81 1.96
N LEU A 281 1.38 -12.59 2.72
CA LEU A 281 0.89 -13.61 3.63
C LEU A 281 0.52 -13.02 5.00
N ARG A 282 -0.32 -13.75 5.73
CA ARG A 282 -0.53 -13.51 7.17
C ARG A 282 0.76 -13.86 7.92
N ALA A 283 1.01 -13.22 9.06
CA ALA A 283 2.27 -13.36 9.79
C ALA A 283 2.64 -14.81 10.12
N ASP A 284 1.68 -15.63 10.55
CA ASP A 284 1.95 -17.04 10.90
C ASP A 284 2.28 -17.89 9.65
N ASP A 285 1.62 -17.62 8.52
CA ASP A 285 1.91 -18.32 7.25
C ASP A 285 3.26 -17.90 6.68
N ALA A 286 3.61 -16.61 6.79
CA ALA A 286 4.91 -16.10 6.40
C ALA A 286 6.03 -16.72 7.27
N LYS A 287 5.80 -16.86 8.58
CA LYS A 287 6.71 -17.56 9.50
C LYS A 287 6.93 -19.02 9.10
N ASN A 288 5.86 -19.73 8.76
CA ASN A 288 5.98 -21.12 8.28
C ASN A 288 6.78 -21.21 6.99
N LEU A 289 6.60 -20.25 6.08
CA LEU A 289 7.37 -20.16 4.83
C LEU A 289 8.87 -19.92 5.09
N GLU A 290 9.23 -19.01 6.01
CA GLU A 290 10.61 -18.82 6.46
C GLU A 290 11.19 -20.10 7.09
N GLN A 291 10.41 -20.80 7.92
CA GLN A 291 10.83 -22.05 8.52
C GLN A 291 11.11 -23.12 7.46
N PHE A 292 10.25 -23.29 6.45
CA PHE A 292 10.51 -24.23 5.35
C PHE A 292 11.78 -23.89 4.57
N LYS A 293 12.11 -22.60 4.42
CA LYS A 293 13.37 -22.17 3.81
C LYS A 293 14.57 -22.52 4.68
N LYS A 294 14.50 -22.24 5.98
CA LYS A 294 15.53 -22.62 6.96
C LYS A 294 15.76 -24.13 6.97
N GLU A 295 14.70 -24.94 6.96
CA GLU A 295 14.76 -26.41 6.90
C GLU A 295 15.36 -26.93 5.58
N MET A 296 15.07 -26.26 4.46
CA MET A 296 15.62 -26.63 3.14
C MET A 296 17.11 -26.26 3.02
N GLY A 297 17.55 -25.20 3.69
CA GLY A 297 18.89 -24.62 3.59
C GLY A 297 19.02 -23.68 2.38
N LEU A 298 19.77 -22.59 2.54
CA LEU A 298 19.88 -21.50 1.54
C LEU A 298 20.34 -22.02 0.17
N GLU A 299 21.41 -22.81 0.12
CA GLU A 299 21.97 -23.32 -1.15
C GLU A 299 20.95 -24.13 -1.96
N ARG A 300 20.24 -25.06 -1.29
CA ARG A 300 19.21 -25.86 -1.94
C ARG A 300 17.99 -25.02 -2.31
N TYR A 301 17.64 -24.05 -1.47
CA TYR A 301 16.54 -23.14 -1.74
C TYR A 301 16.79 -22.33 -3.02
N GLU A 302 17.95 -21.68 -3.15
CA GLU A 302 18.27 -20.87 -4.32
C GLU A 302 18.33 -21.72 -5.61
N LYS A 303 18.86 -22.93 -5.52
CA LYS A 303 19.02 -23.81 -6.69
C LYS A 303 17.73 -24.50 -7.14
N GLU A 304 16.91 -24.95 -6.19
CA GLU A 304 15.73 -25.79 -6.46
C GLU A 304 14.46 -25.19 -5.85
N GLY A 305 14.53 -24.78 -4.58
CA GLY A 305 13.39 -24.34 -3.79
C GLY A 305 12.65 -23.14 -4.37
N VAL A 306 13.35 -22.16 -4.94
CA VAL A 306 12.79 -20.92 -5.50
C VAL A 306 11.70 -21.17 -6.54
N LYS A 307 11.76 -22.30 -7.27
CA LYS A 307 10.75 -22.67 -8.28
C LYS A 307 9.45 -23.19 -7.66
N PHE A 308 9.54 -23.84 -6.50
CA PHE A 308 8.48 -24.67 -5.96
C PHE A 308 7.87 -24.10 -4.67
N LEU A 309 8.68 -23.44 -3.84
CA LEU A 309 8.26 -22.86 -2.57
C LEU A 309 7.88 -21.39 -2.80
N LYS A 310 6.58 -21.13 -2.86
CA LYS A 310 5.98 -19.85 -3.23
C LYS A 310 5.23 -19.24 -2.05
N GLY A 311 5.22 -17.91 -1.99
CA GLY A 311 4.42 -17.15 -1.05
C GLY A 311 3.01 -16.84 -1.57
N GLY A 312 2.41 -15.80 -1.00
CA GLY A 312 1.13 -15.24 -1.42
C GLY A 312 1.20 -14.46 -2.73
N ILE A 313 0.07 -13.82 -3.07
CA ILE A 313 -0.06 -12.92 -4.22
C ILE A 313 -0.50 -11.54 -3.72
N TRP A 314 -0.10 -10.49 -4.43
CA TRP A 314 -0.35 -9.11 -4.00
C TRP A 314 -1.84 -8.83 -3.67
N LYS A 315 -2.78 -9.35 -4.47
CA LYS A 315 -4.24 -9.18 -4.23
C LYS A 315 -4.70 -9.65 -2.84
N ASN A 316 -3.96 -10.55 -2.19
CA ASN A 316 -4.28 -11.00 -0.83
C ASN A 316 -4.01 -9.93 0.24
N PHE A 317 -3.40 -8.79 -0.08
CA PHE A 317 -3.41 -7.64 0.83
C PHE A 317 -4.83 -7.15 1.15
N PHE A 318 -5.79 -7.31 0.23
CA PHE A 318 -7.20 -7.04 0.51
C PHE A 318 -7.82 -8.05 1.47
N VAL A 319 -7.22 -9.23 1.63
CA VAL A 319 -7.64 -10.24 2.63
C VAL A 319 -6.91 -10.02 3.96
N LYS A 320 -5.62 -9.66 3.90
CA LYS A 320 -4.77 -9.39 5.06
C LYS A 320 -5.23 -8.11 5.78
N TYR A 321 -5.61 -7.09 5.02
CA TYR A 321 -6.04 -5.78 5.52
C TYR A 321 -7.42 -5.39 4.97
N PRO A 322 -8.50 -5.62 5.75
CA PRO A 322 -9.85 -5.19 5.37
C PRO A 322 -9.95 -3.67 5.11
N GLU A 323 -9.14 -2.85 5.78
CA GLU A 323 -9.09 -1.40 5.56
C GLU A 323 -8.59 -1.05 4.13
N SER A 324 -7.65 -1.84 3.60
CA SER A 324 -7.20 -1.71 2.20
C SER A 324 -8.29 -2.18 1.21
N ASN A 325 -8.97 -3.30 1.50
CA ASN A 325 -10.09 -3.76 0.68
C ASN A 325 -11.19 -2.70 0.57
N ARG A 326 -11.49 -2.03 1.68
CA ARG A 326 -12.47 -0.92 1.73
C ARG A 326 -12.08 0.18 0.76
N LEU A 327 -10.86 0.71 0.84
CA LEU A 327 -10.35 1.73 -0.09
C LEU A 327 -10.46 1.26 -1.55
N HIS A 328 -9.98 0.06 -1.83
CA HIS A 328 -10.03 -0.50 -3.19
C HIS A 328 -11.47 -0.65 -3.71
N LYS A 329 -12.43 -1.08 -2.89
CA LYS A 329 -13.81 -1.26 -3.36
C LYS A 329 -14.53 0.07 -3.57
N ARG A 330 -14.22 1.09 -2.76
CA ARG A 330 -14.64 2.47 -3.02
C ARG A 330 -14.05 3.01 -4.33
N MET A 331 -12.79 2.69 -4.62
CA MET A 331 -12.16 3.03 -5.91
C MET A 331 -12.87 2.37 -7.09
N VAL A 332 -13.19 1.08 -6.99
CA VAL A 332 -13.95 0.37 -8.03
C VAL A 332 -15.36 0.93 -8.19
N GLU A 333 -16.00 1.35 -7.09
CA GLU A 333 -17.30 2.02 -7.12
C GLU A 333 -17.25 3.33 -7.92
N LEU A 334 -16.26 4.18 -7.65
CA LEU A 334 -16.06 5.42 -8.40
C LEU A 334 -15.78 5.15 -9.89
N SER A 335 -14.98 4.13 -10.20
CA SER A 335 -14.72 3.72 -11.58
C SER A 335 -16.00 3.29 -12.32
N LYS A 336 -16.89 2.55 -11.67
CA LYS A 336 -18.17 2.11 -12.25
C LYS A 336 -19.05 3.29 -12.67
N VAL A 337 -19.05 4.39 -11.91
CA VAL A 337 -19.87 5.57 -12.21
C VAL A 337 -19.15 6.60 -13.07
N ASN A 338 -17.85 6.46 -13.30
CA ASN A 338 -17.02 7.44 -14.00
C ASN A 338 -17.61 7.88 -15.36
N SER A 339 -18.08 6.94 -16.18
CA SER A 339 -18.68 7.26 -17.49
C SER A 339 -20.02 8.00 -17.40
N THR A 340 -20.65 8.06 -16.23
CA THR A 340 -21.93 8.74 -16.00
C THR A 340 -21.77 10.14 -15.42
N ILE A 341 -20.56 10.49 -14.97
CA ILE A 341 -20.22 11.80 -14.39
C ILE A 341 -19.49 12.61 -15.45
N ASP A 342 -20.16 13.61 -16.03
CA ASP A 342 -19.58 14.53 -17.01
C ASP A 342 -18.73 15.60 -16.33
N ASN A 343 -17.61 15.17 -15.71
CA ASN A 343 -16.64 16.06 -15.09
C ASN A 343 -15.22 15.45 -15.18
N PRO A 344 -14.27 16.06 -15.91
CA PRO A 344 -12.90 15.54 -16.06
C PRO A 344 -12.10 15.53 -14.74
N ASP A 345 -12.46 16.38 -13.78
CA ASP A 345 -11.83 16.40 -12.46
C ASP A 345 -12.17 15.13 -11.69
N PHE A 346 -13.39 14.61 -11.83
CA PHE A 346 -13.79 13.32 -11.23
C PHE A 346 -12.89 12.19 -11.74
N THR A 347 -12.69 12.09 -13.05
CA THR A 347 -11.80 11.09 -13.66
C THR A 347 -10.36 11.24 -13.17
N THR A 348 -9.87 12.47 -13.05
CA THR A 348 -8.52 12.73 -12.55
C THR A 348 -8.37 12.30 -11.09
N LEU A 349 -9.34 12.64 -10.23
CA LEU A 349 -9.37 12.23 -8.82
C LEU A 349 -9.44 10.71 -8.66
N LEU A 350 -10.26 10.03 -9.47
CA LEU A 350 -10.29 8.57 -9.52
C LEU A 350 -8.91 7.99 -9.86
N TYR A 351 -8.23 8.52 -10.87
CA TYR A 351 -6.91 8.01 -11.27
C TYR A 351 -5.82 8.28 -10.24
N LYS A 352 -5.91 9.40 -9.51
CA LYS A 352 -5.05 9.68 -8.35
C LYS A 352 -5.33 8.70 -7.21
N PHE A 353 -6.61 8.42 -6.93
CA PHE A 353 -6.99 7.46 -5.90
C PHE A 353 -6.51 6.03 -6.20
N GLN A 354 -6.26 5.71 -7.47
CA GLN A 354 -5.75 4.42 -7.92
C GLN A 354 -4.25 4.17 -7.63
N THR A 355 -3.52 5.16 -7.10
CA THR A 355 -2.12 4.98 -6.68
C THR A 355 -2.00 3.84 -5.66
N ASN A 356 -0.99 2.99 -5.84
CA ASN A 356 -0.93 1.70 -5.19
C ASN A 356 -0.51 1.75 -3.71
N ASP A 357 0.33 2.71 -3.30
CA ASP A 357 1.10 2.67 -2.05
C ASP A 357 0.25 2.51 -0.79
N ALA A 358 -0.91 3.17 -0.76
CA ALA A 358 -1.84 3.11 0.37
C ALA A 358 -2.65 1.80 0.46
N LEU A 359 -2.47 0.85 -0.48
CA LEU A 359 -3.25 -0.39 -0.54
C LEU A 359 -2.52 -1.60 0.03
N TRP A 360 -1.24 -1.49 0.39
CA TRP A 360 -0.46 -2.64 0.84
C TRP A 360 0.70 -2.23 1.74
N HIS A 361 1.38 -3.20 2.33
CA HIS A 361 2.54 -2.96 3.20
C HIS A 361 3.58 -4.05 2.99
N GLY A 362 4.84 -3.62 2.79
CA GLY A 362 6.03 -4.46 2.72
C GLY A 362 7.07 -3.97 3.73
N VAL A 363 8.26 -3.58 3.25
CA VAL A 363 9.29 -2.91 4.08
C VAL A 363 9.06 -1.40 4.16
N PHE A 364 8.41 -0.81 3.17
CA PHE A 364 8.05 0.61 3.18
C PHE A 364 6.68 0.76 3.83
N GLY A 365 6.52 1.80 4.67
CA GLY A 365 5.36 1.96 5.54
C GLY A 365 4.01 1.75 4.82
N GLY A 366 3.83 2.26 3.60
CA GLY A 366 2.68 1.93 2.74
C GLY A 366 1.34 2.19 3.44
N LEU A 367 0.46 1.20 3.47
CA LEU A 367 -0.81 1.22 4.20
C LEU A 367 -0.65 1.63 5.66
N TYR A 368 0.48 1.37 6.33
CA TYR A 368 0.69 1.74 7.73
C TYR A 368 0.95 3.25 7.92
N LEU A 369 1.28 4.00 6.87
CA LEU A 369 1.49 5.46 6.93
C LEU A 369 0.14 6.19 6.81
N PRO A 370 -0.34 6.88 7.87
CA PRO A 370 -1.65 7.52 7.84
C PRO A 370 -1.76 8.58 6.76
N ASN A 371 -0.69 9.35 6.50
CA ASN A 371 -0.68 10.39 5.48
C ASN A 371 -0.92 9.85 4.05
N LEU A 372 -0.46 8.63 3.74
CA LEU A 372 -0.74 8.01 2.43
C LEU A 372 -2.21 7.61 2.31
N ARG A 373 -2.80 7.10 3.40
CA ARG A 373 -4.23 6.81 3.45
C ARG A 373 -5.07 8.10 3.42
N ASP A 374 -4.63 9.18 4.08
CA ASP A 374 -5.27 10.49 4.03
C ASP A 374 -5.31 11.03 2.60
N ASN A 375 -4.21 10.89 1.85
CA ASN A 375 -4.19 11.26 0.43
C ASN A 375 -5.22 10.45 -0.38
N ALA A 376 -5.31 9.15 -0.13
CA ALA A 376 -6.27 8.27 -0.79
C ALA A 376 -7.73 8.68 -0.48
N TYR A 377 -8.06 8.91 0.80
CA TYR A 377 -9.37 9.42 1.22
C TYR A 377 -9.65 10.81 0.67
N ASN A 378 -8.66 11.71 0.63
CA ASN A 378 -8.82 13.04 0.07
C ASN A 378 -9.29 12.99 -1.39
N PHE A 379 -8.71 12.11 -2.22
CA PHE A 379 -9.17 11.95 -3.61
C PHE A 379 -10.56 11.30 -3.71
N LEU A 380 -10.83 10.27 -2.89
CA LEU A 380 -12.15 9.64 -2.79
C LEU A 380 -13.23 10.66 -2.44
N ILE A 381 -13.02 11.46 -1.40
CA ILE A 381 -13.99 12.42 -0.87
C ILE A 381 -14.25 13.54 -1.87
N GLN A 382 -13.20 14.06 -2.53
CA GLN A 382 -13.35 15.05 -3.59
C GLN A 382 -14.17 14.49 -4.76
N ALA A 383 -13.94 13.24 -5.17
CA ALA A 383 -14.71 12.60 -6.24
C ALA A 383 -16.19 12.41 -5.84
N GLU A 384 -16.45 11.96 -4.61
CA GLU A 384 -17.82 11.81 -4.10
C GLU A 384 -18.54 13.15 -3.96
N LYS A 385 -17.84 14.22 -3.58
CA LYS A 385 -18.38 15.57 -3.55
C LYS A 385 -18.89 16.02 -4.93
N ILE A 386 -18.16 15.69 -5.99
CA ILE A 386 -18.60 15.91 -7.39
C ILE A 386 -19.80 15.03 -7.72
N ARG A 387 -19.73 13.72 -7.41
CA ARG A 387 -20.78 12.74 -7.74
C ARG A 387 -22.13 13.09 -7.11
N TYR A 388 -22.15 13.38 -5.81
CA TYR A 388 -23.39 13.61 -5.08
C TYR A 388 -23.85 15.06 -5.13
N ASN A 389 -22.94 16.04 -5.22
CA ASN A 389 -23.25 17.47 -5.34
C ASN A 389 -24.34 17.93 -4.35
N LYS A 390 -24.07 17.77 -3.05
CA LYS A 390 -24.96 18.14 -1.92
C LYS A 390 -26.27 17.36 -1.80
N LYS A 391 -26.43 16.22 -2.48
CA LYS A 391 -27.58 15.32 -2.27
C LYS A 391 -27.49 14.62 -0.92
N SER A 392 -28.64 14.26 -0.38
CA SER A 392 -28.76 13.31 0.72
C SER A 392 -29.35 12.01 0.21
N ILE A 393 -28.69 10.89 0.47
CA ILE A 393 -29.13 9.56 0.02
C ILE A 393 -28.56 8.48 0.93
N ILE A 394 -29.32 7.39 1.12
CA ILE A 394 -28.82 6.16 1.73
C ILE A 394 -28.69 5.13 0.61
N GLU A 395 -27.48 4.61 0.43
CA GLU A 395 -27.16 3.55 -0.52
C GLU A 395 -26.77 2.29 0.25
N ILE A 396 -27.12 1.13 -0.31
CA ILE A 396 -26.76 -0.19 0.23
C ILE A 396 -26.00 -0.93 -0.87
N ASP A 397 -24.85 -1.49 -0.51
CA ASP A 397 -24.04 -2.31 -1.40
C ASP A 397 -23.38 -3.48 -0.66
N ASP A 398 -22.91 -4.46 -1.40
CA ASP A 398 -22.16 -5.63 -0.90
C ASP A 398 -20.76 -5.69 -1.55
N ASN A 399 -20.21 -4.52 -1.93
CA ASN A 399 -19.07 -4.44 -2.84
C ASN A 399 -17.75 -4.97 -2.23
N GLU A 400 -17.69 -5.11 -0.91
CA GLU A 400 -16.55 -5.67 -0.17
C GLU A 400 -16.43 -7.19 -0.31
N MET A 401 -17.47 -7.84 -0.88
CA MET A 401 -17.52 -9.27 -1.24
C MET A 401 -17.37 -10.24 -0.05
N ASP A 402 -17.79 -9.80 1.14
CA ASP A 402 -17.87 -10.61 2.36
C ASP A 402 -19.28 -11.20 2.59
N GLY A 403 -20.24 -10.87 1.72
CA GLY A 403 -21.62 -11.32 1.80
C GLY A 403 -22.52 -10.48 2.72
N PHE A 404 -22.01 -9.37 3.25
CA PHE A 404 -22.73 -8.50 4.18
C PHE A 404 -22.88 -7.08 3.62
N ASN A 405 -24.04 -6.48 3.88
CA ASN A 405 -24.31 -5.14 3.40
C ASN A 405 -23.40 -4.10 4.06
N LYS A 406 -23.01 -3.12 3.26
CA LYS A 406 -22.43 -1.84 3.66
C LYS A 406 -23.49 -0.78 3.37
N ILE A 407 -23.85 -0.01 4.39
CA ILE A 407 -24.89 1.02 4.28
C ILE A 407 -24.22 2.38 4.33
N LYS A 408 -24.29 3.12 3.22
CA LYS A 408 -23.68 4.45 3.04
C LYS A 408 -24.74 5.54 3.13
N ALA A 409 -24.68 6.34 4.19
CA ALA A 409 -25.47 7.56 4.34
C ALA A 409 -24.66 8.77 3.85
N VAL A 410 -25.11 9.37 2.76
CA VAL A 410 -24.58 10.62 2.22
C VAL A 410 -25.49 11.77 2.67
N THR A 411 -24.89 12.84 3.14
CA THR A 411 -25.53 14.11 3.52
C THR A 411 -24.86 15.25 2.74
N PRO A 412 -25.31 16.51 2.84
CA PRO A 412 -24.67 17.61 2.13
C PRO A 412 -23.22 17.88 2.56
N ASN A 413 -22.82 17.43 3.75
CA ASN A 413 -21.53 17.73 4.37
C ASN A 413 -20.67 16.49 4.68
N PHE A 414 -21.28 15.32 4.82
CA PHE A 414 -20.63 14.10 5.31
C PHE A 414 -21.04 12.85 4.53
N ILE A 415 -20.16 11.84 4.56
CA ILE A 415 -20.49 10.44 4.27
C ILE A 415 -20.23 9.62 5.53
N PHE A 416 -21.23 8.82 5.92
CA PHE A 416 -21.10 7.79 6.94
C PHE A 416 -21.31 6.43 6.29
N ARG A 417 -20.46 5.45 6.57
CA ARG A 417 -20.73 4.06 6.19
C ARG A 417 -20.77 3.16 7.41
N PHE A 418 -21.70 2.21 7.38
CA PHE A 418 -21.91 1.23 8.44
C PHE A 418 -21.80 -0.19 7.89
N ASP A 419 -21.25 -1.09 8.70
CA ASP A 419 -20.97 -2.47 8.31
C ASP A 419 -21.83 -3.49 9.06
N GLU A 420 -22.62 -4.25 8.30
CA GLU A 420 -23.45 -5.33 8.82
C GLU A 420 -22.64 -6.49 9.41
N ALA A 421 -21.46 -6.81 8.85
CA ALA A 421 -20.62 -7.93 9.28
C ALA A 421 -20.06 -7.73 10.70
N ASN A 422 -19.82 -6.46 11.06
CA ASN A 422 -19.18 -6.05 12.29
C ASN A 422 -20.11 -5.15 13.09
N GLY A 423 -21.19 -5.68 13.64
CA GLY A 423 -21.94 -4.96 14.68
C GLY A 423 -22.73 -3.72 14.25
N GLY A 424 -22.91 -3.45 12.95
CA GLY A 424 -23.42 -2.15 12.50
C GLY A 424 -22.49 -1.00 12.90
N GLN A 425 -21.18 -1.25 12.94
CA GLN A 425 -20.14 -0.27 13.27
C GLN A 425 -19.97 0.75 12.15
N MET A 426 -19.58 1.97 12.51
CA MET A 426 -19.21 3.01 11.55
C MET A 426 -17.79 2.76 11.03
N ILE A 427 -17.67 2.58 9.71
CA ILE A 427 -16.44 2.19 9.00
C ILE A 427 -15.90 3.26 8.05
N GLU A 428 -16.65 4.34 7.81
CA GLU A 428 -16.26 5.52 7.03
C GLU A 428 -16.94 6.74 7.67
N PHE A 429 -16.18 7.82 7.87
CA PHE A 429 -16.70 9.10 8.39
C PHE A 429 -15.97 10.24 7.67
N ASP A 430 -16.46 10.56 6.48
CA ASP A 430 -15.89 11.59 5.60
C ASP A 430 -16.49 12.96 5.88
N VAL A 431 -15.66 14.00 5.84
CA VAL A 431 -16.09 15.40 5.83
C VAL A 431 -15.73 16.07 4.50
N PHE A 432 -16.74 16.58 3.78
CA PHE A 432 -16.55 17.20 2.46
C PHE A 432 -15.83 18.55 2.48
N GLU A 433 -15.84 19.26 3.61
CA GLU A 433 -15.19 20.58 3.70
C GLU A 433 -13.67 20.45 3.67
N ASN A 434 -13.14 19.49 4.43
CA ASN A 434 -11.71 19.27 4.59
C ASN A 434 -11.17 18.12 3.71
N ASN A 435 -12.05 17.34 3.08
CA ASN A 435 -11.70 16.09 2.38
C ASN A 435 -10.94 15.11 3.28
N PHE A 436 -11.42 14.95 4.52
CA PHE A 436 -10.77 14.13 5.54
C PHE A 436 -11.70 13.02 6.03
N ASN A 437 -11.13 11.87 6.41
CA ASN A 437 -11.87 10.75 6.95
C ASN A 437 -11.43 10.48 8.40
N TRP A 438 -12.29 10.78 9.37
CA TRP A 438 -11.99 10.51 10.78
C TRP A 438 -12.05 9.01 11.14
N GLN A 439 -12.48 8.14 10.23
CA GLN A 439 -12.51 6.69 10.40
C GLN A 439 -11.32 6.00 9.69
N ASN A 440 -10.25 6.74 9.33
CA ASN A 440 -9.07 6.26 8.61
C ASN A 440 -8.11 5.54 9.56
N THR A 441 -8.66 4.61 10.32
CA THR A 441 -7.98 3.85 11.36
C THR A 441 -7.36 2.57 10.78
N LEU A 442 -6.41 1.99 11.52
CA LEU A 442 -5.82 0.70 11.20
C LEU A 442 -5.77 -0.15 12.47
N THR A 443 -6.30 -1.37 12.38
CA THR A 443 -6.32 -2.31 13.50
C THR A 443 -4.90 -2.84 13.79
N ARG A 444 -4.52 -3.01 15.06
CA ARG A 444 -3.20 -3.56 15.42
C ARG A 444 -3.15 -5.06 15.14
N ARG A 445 -2.30 -5.47 14.22
CA ARG A 445 -2.19 -6.85 13.74
C ARG A 445 -0.80 -7.39 13.93
N LYS A 446 -0.71 -8.71 14.00
CA LYS A 446 0.57 -9.42 13.99
C LYS A 446 1.19 -9.31 12.61
N GLU A 447 2.45 -8.89 12.58
CA GLU A 447 3.31 -8.93 11.40
C GLU A 447 4.50 -9.85 11.65
N LEU A 448 5.09 -10.39 10.57
CA LEU A 448 6.19 -11.35 10.67
C LEU A 448 7.38 -10.78 11.45
N TYR A 449 7.74 -9.52 11.17
CA TYR A 449 8.87 -8.85 11.79
C TYR A 449 8.67 -8.53 13.28
N HIS A 450 7.45 -8.64 13.83
CA HIS A 450 7.25 -8.49 15.29
C HIS A 450 7.93 -9.61 16.08
N GLN A 451 8.17 -10.79 15.48
CA GLN A 451 8.94 -11.84 16.15
C GLN A 451 10.37 -11.38 16.45
N LYS A 452 11.00 -10.63 15.54
CA LYS A 452 12.35 -10.10 15.77
C LYS A 452 12.42 -9.12 16.96
N ILE A 453 11.31 -8.43 17.24
CA ILE A 453 11.19 -7.51 18.39
C ILE A 453 10.98 -8.29 19.70
N LEU A 454 10.09 -9.28 19.70
CA LEU A 454 9.72 -10.05 20.88
C LEU A 454 10.79 -11.06 21.28
N GLU A 455 11.42 -11.69 20.30
CA GLU A 455 12.43 -12.73 20.41
C GLU A 455 13.65 -12.30 19.58
N PRO A 456 14.43 -11.29 20.04
CA PRO A 456 15.67 -10.94 19.36
C PRO A 456 16.59 -12.16 19.42
N GLU A 457 16.88 -12.75 18.26
CA GLU A 457 17.93 -13.77 18.18
C GLU A 457 19.26 -13.10 18.57
N GLU A 458 20.12 -13.81 19.33
CA GLU A 458 21.54 -13.45 19.38
C GLU A 458 22.06 -13.69 17.97
N GLU A 459 22.05 -12.66 17.11
CA GLU A 459 22.73 -12.75 15.82
C GLU A 459 24.20 -13.08 16.12
N ILE A 460 24.57 -14.33 15.85
CA ILE A 460 25.94 -14.64 15.49
C ILE A 460 26.17 -13.77 14.27
N ILE A 461 27.00 -12.73 14.43
CA ILE A 461 27.53 -11.95 13.33
C ILE A 461 28.34 -12.95 12.49
N GLU A 462 27.68 -13.67 11.58
CA GLU A 462 28.35 -14.12 10.38
C GLU A 462 28.65 -12.81 9.64
N ASP A 463 29.94 -12.62 9.38
CA ASP A 463 30.54 -11.48 8.69
C ASP A 463 30.07 -11.51 7.22
N ASP A 464 28.77 -11.33 7.01
CA ASP A 464 28.10 -11.33 5.70
C ASP A 464 28.12 -9.92 5.10
N THR A 465 28.99 -9.04 5.62
CA THR A 465 29.51 -7.93 4.81
C THR A 465 29.93 -8.53 3.48
N PRO A 466 29.38 -8.05 2.35
CA PRO A 466 29.87 -8.47 1.05
C PRO A 466 31.39 -8.29 1.08
N ILE A 467 32.14 -9.36 0.78
CA ILE A 467 33.62 -9.37 0.76
C ILE A 467 34.17 -8.19 -0.09
N ASP A 468 33.32 -7.58 -0.93
CA ASP A 468 33.61 -6.45 -1.81
C ASP A 468 32.34 -5.57 -2.11
N GLY A 469 31.73 -4.93 -1.10
CA GLY A 469 30.55 -4.04 -1.30
C GLY A 469 29.93 -3.41 -0.05
N ILE A 470 28.75 -2.78 -0.20
CA ILE A 470 27.91 -2.29 0.91
C ILE A 470 26.65 -3.16 1.10
N ASP A 471 26.08 -3.12 2.30
CA ASP A 471 24.86 -3.84 2.67
C ASP A 471 23.62 -3.35 1.92
N THR A 472 22.65 -4.24 1.74
CA THR A 472 21.31 -3.88 1.24
C THR A 472 20.40 -3.47 2.40
N ILE A 473 19.31 -2.76 2.14
CA ILE A 473 18.32 -2.38 3.17
C ILE A 473 17.71 -3.57 3.93
N HIS A 474 17.92 -4.81 3.46
CA HIS A 474 17.40 -6.03 4.06
C HIS A 474 18.25 -6.55 5.23
N SER A 475 19.43 -5.97 5.53
CA SER A 475 20.38 -6.46 6.54
C SER A 475 20.72 -5.47 7.67
N ALA A 476 19.93 -4.40 7.85
CA ALA A 476 20.21 -3.42 8.90
C ALA A 476 20.00 -3.99 10.33
N VAL A 477 21.01 -3.81 11.20
CA VAL A 477 20.99 -4.20 12.63
C VAL A 477 20.05 -3.28 13.42
N LEU A 478 19.21 -3.87 14.25
CA LEU A 478 18.09 -3.19 14.94
C LEU A 478 18.43 -2.87 16.39
N GLU A 479 18.27 -1.61 16.82
CA GLU A 479 18.16 -1.27 18.24
C GLU A 479 16.73 -1.56 18.72
N ILE A 480 16.56 -2.58 19.57
CA ILE A 480 15.28 -2.96 20.15
C ILE A 480 15.29 -2.58 21.63
N ASP A 481 14.39 -1.69 22.05
CA ASP A 481 14.18 -1.35 23.45
C ASP A 481 12.92 -2.03 24.05
N ASP A 482 12.75 -1.90 25.37
CA ASP A 482 11.61 -2.48 26.08
C ASP A 482 10.28 -1.76 25.78
N ASP A 483 10.32 -0.49 25.37
CA ASP A 483 9.12 0.28 25.00
C ASP A 483 8.52 -0.24 23.70
N MET A 484 9.36 -0.58 22.72
CA MET A 484 8.93 -1.26 21.49
C MET A 484 8.28 -2.61 21.76
N LYS A 485 8.85 -3.42 22.67
CA LYS A 485 8.23 -4.71 23.06
C LYS A 485 6.85 -4.51 23.68
N ASN A 486 6.72 -3.52 24.57
CA ASN A 486 5.45 -3.19 25.21
C ASN A 486 4.41 -2.62 24.23
N ALA A 487 4.84 -2.07 23.09
CA ALA A 487 3.96 -1.57 22.05
C ALA A 487 3.41 -2.67 21.11
N VAL A 488 3.98 -3.89 21.14
CA VAL A 488 3.47 -5.03 20.37
C VAL A 488 2.17 -5.55 21.00
N ILE A 489 1.04 -5.04 20.54
CA ILE A 489 -0.32 -5.43 20.97
C ILE A 489 -1.12 -5.84 19.74
N TYR A 490 -1.94 -6.89 19.86
CA TYR A 490 -2.80 -7.37 18.77
C TYR A 490 -4.27 -7.30 19.18
N ASP A 491 -5.09 -6.73 18.30
CA ASP A 491 -6.53 -6.62 18.51
C ASP A 491 -7.26 -7.89 18.02
N TRP A 492 -8.25 -8.35 18.79
CA TRP A 492 -9.12 -9.48 18.39
C TRP A 492 -10.39 -9.03 17.64
N TYR A 493 -10.55 -7.73 17.41
CA TYR A 493 -11.64 -7.11 16.67
C TYR A 493 -11.15 -5.91 15.84
N MET A 494 -11.95 -5.49 14.86
CA MET A 494 -11.64 -4.34 14.00
C MET A 494 -11.79 -3.02 14.75
N LYS A 495 -10.84 -2.10 14.58
CA LYS A 495 -10.84 -0.78 15.23
C LYS A 495 -11.66 0.27 14.47
N ASN A 496 -12.96 0.01 14.32
CA ASN A 496 -13.98 0.92 13.78
C ASN A 496 -14.58 1.82 14.88
N SER A 497 -15.67 2.55 14.61
CA SER A 497 -16.42 3.28 15.65
C SER A 497 -17.82 2.72 15.89
N PHE A 498 -18.39 3.09 17.03
CA PHE A 498 -19.66 2.56 17.53
C PHE A 498 -19.59 1.05 17.74
N ILE A 499 -18.53 0.59 18.41
CA ILE A 499 -18.36 -0.82 18.79
C ILE A 499 -19.02 -1.03 20.16
N ASP A 500 -19.79 -2.11 20.27
CA ASP A 500 -20.59 -2.42 21.44
C ASP A 500 -19.92 -3.52 22.27
N HIS A 501 -19.30 -3.13 23.38
CA HIS A 501 -18.67 -4.05 24.34
C HIS A 501 -19.51 -4.19 25.61
N ILE A 502 -19.52 -5.38 26.19
CA ILE A 502 -20.15 -5.65 27.48
C ILE A 502 -19.13 -6.30 28.40
N SER A 503 -18.72 -5.59 29.45
CA SER A 503 -17.73 -6.01 30.43
C SER A 503 -18.29 -5.96 31.86
N ASP A 504 -17.42 -6.13 32.85
CA ASP A 504 -17.74 -5.94 34.27
C ASP A 504 -16.82 -4.89 34.91
N ASN A 505 -16.95 -4.71 36.22
CA ASN A 505 -16.19 -3.71 36.98
C ASN A 505 -14.66 -3.92 36.98
N SER A 506 -14.14 -4.96 36.31
CA SER A 506 -12.70 -5.10 36.06
C SER A 506 -12.21 -4.27 34.87
N PHE A 507 -13.09 -3.76 34.01
CA PHE A 507 -12.73 -2.89 32.88
C PHE A 507 -12.01 -1.62 33.36
N ASN A 508 -10.91 -1.28 32.70
CA ASN A 508 -10.10 -0.10 33.01
C ASN A 508 -9.24 0.29 31.79
N ILE A 509 -8.52 1.42 31.88
CA ILE A 509 -7.71 1.91 30.76
C ILE A 509 -6.62 0.93 30.31
N TYR A 510 -6.04 0.17 31.25
CA TYR A 510 -4.95 -0.75 30.95
C TYR A 510 -5.44 -1.95 30.13
N ASN A 511 -6.52 -2.60 30.57
CA ASN A 511 -7.04 -3.76 29.82
C ASN A 511 -7.77 -3.36 28.53
N PHE A 512 -8.31 -2.14 28.46
CA PHE A 512 -8.82 -1.55 27.22
C PHE A 512 -7.70 -1.34 26.19
N ARG A 513 -6.61 -0.67 26.57
CA ARG A 513 -5.43 -0.45 25.69
C ARG A 513 -4.84 -1.77 25.22
N ASN A 514 -4.68 -2.74 26.12
CA ASN A 514 -4.08 -4.05 25.83
C ASN A 514 -5.06 -5.05 25.18
N CYS A 515 -6.31 -4.65 24.91
CA CYS A 515 -7.31 -5.49 24.27
C CYS A 515 -7.56 -6.82 25.01
N ASN A 516 -7.42 -6.85 26.34
CA ASN A 516 -7.49 -8.07 27.16
C ASN A 516 -8.49 -7.98 28.33
N PHE A 517 -9.44 -7.04 28.24
CA PHE A 517 -10.58 -6.97 29.15
C PHE A 517 -11.53 -8.16 28.97
N LYS A 518 -12.37 -8.42 29.98
CA LYS A 518 -13.37 -9.49 29.89
C LYS A 518 -14.54 -9.04 29.02
N GLU A 519 -14.64 -9.57 27.81
CA GLU A 519 -15.80 -9.40 26.93
C GLU A 519 -16.83 -10.48 27.22
N PHE A 520 -18.05 -10.10 27.62
CA PHE A 520 -19.17 -11.01 27.81
C PHE A 520 -20.04 -11.11 26.55
N GLY A 521 -20.10 -10.05 25.74
CA GLY A 521 -21.02 -9.95 24.60
C GLY A 521 -20.44 -10.54 23.32
N ASP A 522 -21.33 -10.93 22.42
CA ASP A 522 -21.00 -11.28 21.03
C ASP A 522 -21.46 -10.19 20.05
N PHE A 523 -21.36 -8.92 20.45
CA PHE A 523 -21.85 -7.77 19.67
C PHE A 523 -20.73 -6.96 19.02
N ALA A 524 -19.49 -7.10 19.49
CA ALA A 524 -18.33 -6.33 19.02
C ALA A 524 -17.76 -6.78 17.66
N ASN A 525 -17.98 -8.02 17.23
CA ASN A 525 -17.37 -8.56 16.01
C ASN A 525 -18.23 -9.61 15.29
N GLN A 526 -19.53 -9.64 15.57
CA GLN A 526 -20.45 -10.56 14.91
C GLN A 526 -21.44 -9.81 14.02
N PRO A 527 -22.02 -10.49 13.02
CA PRO A 527 -22.98 -9.85 12.13
C PRO A 527 -24.28 -9.46 12.83
N PHE A 528 -24.87 -8.38 12.33
CA PHE A 528 -26.23 -7.93 12.66
C PHE A 528 -27.11 -8.10 11.43
N GLU A 529 -28.42 -8.19 11.58
CA GLU A 529 -29.34 -8.01 10.47
C GLU A 529 -29.55 -6.51 10.25
N SER A 530 -29.54 -6.05 8.99
CA SER A 530 -29.73 -4.63 8.67
C SER A 530 -31.02 -4.36 7.88
N LYS A 531 -31.60 -3.17 8.09
CA LYS A 531 -32.71 -2.64 7.28
C LYS A 531 -32.69 -1.12 7.25
N VAL A 532 -33.26 -0.54 6.18
CA VAL A 532 -33.43 0.91 6.04
C VAL A 532 -34.92 1.25 5.95
N GLU A 533 -35.43 2.06 6.87
CA GLU A 533 -36.85 2.46 6.98
C GLU A 533 -36.95 3.95 7.32
N ASP A 534 -37.68 4.74 6.52
CA ASP A 534 -37.93 6.17 6.77
C ASP A 534 -36.66 6.97 7.14
N ASN A 535 -35.60 6.83 6.34
CA ASN A 535 -34.26 7.41 6.58
C ASN A 535 -33.50 6.89 7.81
N ASN A 536 -34.00 5.85 8.48
CA ASN A 536 -33.31 5.20 9.59
C ASN A 536 -32.56 3.96 9.11
N ILE A 537 -31.31 3.84 9.52
CA ILE A 537 -30.49 2.65 9.32
C ILE A 537 -30.56 1.84 10.62
N ILE A 538 -31.14 0.65 10.56
CA ILE A 538 -31.39 -0.18 11.74
C ILE A 538 -30.59 -1.46 11.64
N PHE A 539 -29.84 -1.78 12.70
CA PHE A 539 -29.13 -3.04 12.87
C PHE A 539 -29.71 -3.77 14.08
N ASN A 540 -29.92 -5.08 13.98
CA ASN A 540 -30.41 -5.89 15.09
C ASN A 540 -29.64 -7.21 15.21
N ARG A 541 -29.33 -7.62 16.44
CA ARG A 541 -28.74 -8.93 16.72
C ARG A 541 -29.37 -9.58 17.93
N ASP A 542 -29.90 -10.78 17.75
CA ASP A 542 -30.26 -11.71 18.82
C ASP A 542 -29.05 -12.58 19.20
N GLY A 543 -28.20 -12.03 20.07
CA GLY A 543 -26.95 -12.61 20.51
C GLY A 543 -27.00 -13.23 21.90
N GLY A 544 -25.98 -12.95 22.71
CA GLY A 544 -25.96 -13.34 24.11
C GLY A 544 -24.81 -12.76 24.91
N LEU A 545 -24.94 -12.86 26.23
CA LEU A 545 -23.82 -12.71 27.16
C LEU A 545 -23.33 -14.09 27.58
N TYR A 546 -22.02 -14.28 27.55
CA TYR A 546 -21.36 -15.55 27.81
C TYR A 546 -20.50 -15.45 29.07
N ASP A 547 -20.91 -16.17 30.12
CA ASP A 547 -20.14 -16.33 31.36
C ASP A 547 -20.05 -17.84 31.69
N ASN A 548 -20.75 -18.31 32.72
CA ASN A 548 -20.89 -19.76 33.00
C ASN A 548 -21.91 -20.47 32.08
N LYS A 549 -22.73 -19.70 31.37
CA LYS A 549 -23.71 -20.16 30.36
C LYS A 549 -24.01 -18.99 29.42
N LYS A 550 -24.76 -19.26 28.35
CA LYS A 550 -25.35 -18.22 27.50
C LYS A 550 -26.56 -17.60 28.20
N TYR A 551 -26.60 -16.27 28.25
CA TYR A 551 -27.74 -15.47 28.61
C TYR A 551 -28.27 -14.78 27.34
N SER A 552 -29.46 -15.16 26.88
CA SER A 552 -30.07 -14.56 25.70
C SER A 552 -30.15 -13.05 25.86
N SER A 553 -29.67 -12.34 24.84
CA SER A 553 -29.59 -10.88 24.82
C SER A 553 -29.80 -10.37 23.41
N THR A 554 -30.43 -9.22 23.27
CA THR A 554 -30.70 -8.57 21.99
C THR A 554 -30.11 -7.18 22.01
N LEU A 555 -29.42 -6.79 20.95
CA LEU A 555 -28.92 -5.43 20.75
C LEU A 555 -29.48 -4.87 19.44
N THR A 556 -30.10 -3.71 19.51
CA THR A 556 -30.61 -2.97 18.36
C THR A 556 -29.93 -1.60 18.30
N LYS A 557 -29.46 -1.22 17.12
CA LYS A 557 -28.87 0.10 16.83
C LYS A 557 -29.68 0.75 15.75
N GLN A 558 -29.95 2.03 15.90
CA GLN A 558 -30.57 2.85 14.89
C GLN A 558 -29.72 4.09 14.67
N TYR A 559 -29.45 4.44 13.42
CA TYR A 559 -28.80 5.68 13.02
C TYR A 559 -29.74 6.48 12.12
N THR A 560 -29.87 7.77 12.40
CA THR A 560 -30.67 8.71 11.60
C THR A 560 -29.76 9.83 11.12
N PRO A 561 -29.31 9.80 9.86
CA PRO A 561 -28.42 10.82 9.29
C PRO A 561 -29.03 12.23 9.34
N GLU A 562 -28.22 13.22 9.69
CA GLU A 562 -28.55 14.65 9.71
C GLU A 562 -27.47 15.47 8.99
N ASP A 563 -27.76 16.72 8.60
CA ASP A 563 -26.81 17.56 7.86
C ASP A 563 -25.47 17.79 8.58
N ASN A 564 -25.47 17.74 9.91
CA ASN A 564 -24.30 18.00 10.75
C ASN A 564 -23.88 16.78 11.61
N GLY A 565 -24.28 15.57 11.22
CA GLY A 565 -23.98 14.37 12.01
C GLY A 565 -25.06 13.30 11.87
N PHE A 566 -25.40 12.65 12.98
CA PHE A 566 -26.55 11.73 13.03
C PHE A 566 -27.06 11.55 14.46
N LEU A 567 -28.35 11.25 14.58
CA LEU A 567 -28.92 10.72 15.81
C LEU A 567 -28.65 9.22 15.87
N PHE A 568 -28.48 8.70 17.09
CA PHE A 568 -28.40 7.26 17.30
C PHE A 568 -29.22 6.81 18.51
N ASP A 569 -29.74 5.58 18.43
CA ASP A 569 -30.49 4.92 19.49
C ASP A 569 -29.98 3.47 19.61
N ILE A 570 -29.36 3.13 20.74
CA ILE A 570 -28.81 1.81 21.03
C ILE A 570 -29.58 1.19 22.21
N LYS A 571 -30.29 0.11 21.92
CA LYS A 571 -31.11 -0.63 22.89
C LYS A 571 -30.51 -1.98 23.13
N PHE A 572 -30.44 -2.37 24.39
CA PHE A 572 -29.96 -3.67 24.80
C PHE A 572 -30.87 -4.24 25.87
N ASP A 573 -31.19 -5.53 25.75
CA ASP A 573 -31.93 -6.29 26.74
C ASP A 573 -31.23 -7.63 26.94
N THR A 574 -31.08 -8.08 28.20
CA THR A 574 -30.51 -9.38 28.55
C THR A 574 -31.31 -10.10 29.62
N THR A 575 -31.19 -11.43 29.61
CA THR A 575 -31.65 -12.30 30.70
C THR A 575 -30.65 -12.41 31.85
N MET A 576 -29.44 -11.84 31.71
CA MET A 576 -28.43 -11.81 32.77
C MET A 576 -28.74 -10.72 33.79
N ASN A 577 -29.13 -11.09 35.00
CA ASN A 577 -29.37 -10.12 36.08
C ASN A 577 -28.09 -9.92 36.92
N ARG A 578 -27.17 -9.10 36.41
CA ARG A 578 -25.88 -8.77 37.06
C ARG A 578 -25.52 -7.32 36.76
N ASP A 579 -24.83 -6.65 37.67
CA ASP A 579 -24.28 -5.32 37.38
C ASP A 579 -23.10 -5.47 36.41
N LEU A 580 -23.21 -4.81 35.26
CA LEU A 580 -22.30 -4.89 34.11
C LEU A 580 -21.97 -3.48 33.62
N ILE A 581 -20.97 -3.39 32.74
CA ILE A 581 -20.56 -2.14 32.09
C ILE A 581 -20.74 -2.32 30.59
N TYR A 582 -21.50 -1.42 29.96
CA TYR A 582 -21.53 -1.27 28.52
C TYR A 582 -20.48 -0.24 28.11
N ILE A 583 -19.67 -0.54 27.10
CA ILE A 583 -18.68 0.38 26.57
C ILE A 583 -19.00 0.64 25.10
N LEU A 584 -19.35 1.88 24.79
CA LEU A 584 -19.40 2.37 23.42
C LEU A 584 -17.99 2.81 23.04
N GLU A 585 -17.32 2.05 22.17
CA GLU A 585 -15.99 2.39 21.67
C GLU A 585 -16.08 3.13 20.33
N LEU A 586 -15.23 4.15 20.22
CA LEU A 586 -15.00 4.96 19.03
C LEU A 586 -13.50 4.93 18.73
N ASN A 587 -13.13 4.75 17.47
CA ASN A 587 -11.76 4.84 17.02
C ASN A 587 -11.69 5.90 15.94
N LEU A 588 -11.02 7.02 16.25
CA LEU A 588 -10.96 8.18 15.36
C LEU A 588 -9.52 8.52 14.98
N HIS A 589 -9.29 8.70 13.69
CA HIS A 589 -8.04 9.13 13.10
C HIS A 589 -7.96 10.67 13.01
N PHE A 590 -6.76 11.23 13.20
CA PHE A 590 -6.48 12.66 13.09
C PHE A 590 -5.13 12.86 12.40
N ALA A 591 -5.00 13.91 11.60
CA ALA A 591 -3.76 14.21 10.87
C ALA A 591 -2.61 14.65 11.79
N ASP A 592 -2.94 15.27 12.93
CA ASP A 592 -1.99 15.71 13.94
C ASP A 592 -2.58 15.44 15.34
N TYR A 593 -2.05 14.43 16.02
CA TYR A 593 -2.56 13.98 17.32
C TYR A 593 -2.21 14.93 18.47
N ASP A 594 -1.17 15.76 18.32
CA ASP A 594 -0.79 16.76 19.33
C ASP A 594 -1.76 17.96 19.34
N GLU A 595 -2.52 18.14 18.26
CA GLU A 595 -3.49 19.22 18.07
C GLU A 595 -4.95 18.76 18.25
N VAL A 596 -5.16 17.67 19.00
CA VAL A 596 -6.48 17.13 19.34
C VAL A 596 -6.75 17.25 20.84
N ASP A 597 -7.82 17.98 21.20
CA ASP A 597 -8.27 18.08 22.59
C ASP A 597 -9.52 17.21 22.81
N ILE A 598 -9.42 16.19 23.67
CA ILE A 598 -10.54 15.33 24.07
C ILE A 598 -10.96 15.66 25.49
N SER A 599 -12.26 15.93 25.69
CA SER A 599 -12.82 16.28 26.99
C SER A 599 -14.21 15.70 27.19
N LYS A 600 -14.57 15.51 28.47
CA LYS A 600 -15.92 15.13 28.89
C LYS A 600 -16.55 16.29 29.65
N ASP A 601 -17.78 16.65 29.28
CA ASP A 601 -18.67 17.50 30.09
C ASP A 601 -19.98 16.75 30.34
N LYS A 602 -20.15 16.22 31.56
CA LYS A 602 -21.29 15.37 31.95
C LYS A 602 -21.53 14.24 30.94
N ASN A 603 -22.62 14.31 30.20
CA ASN A 603 -23.08 13.32 29.23
C ASN A 603 -22.66 13.67 27.79
N ILE A 604 -21.62 14.49 27.63
CA ILE A 604 -21.09 14.95 26.34
C ILE A 604 -19.60 14.62 26.25
N LEU A 605 -19.22 13.87 25.22
CA LEU A 605 -17.83 13.77 24.77
C LEU A 605 -17.59 14.86 23.73
N LYS A 606 -16.56 15.69 23.92
CA LYS A 606 -16.17 16.75 22.99
C LYS A 606 -14.74 16.53 22.53
N ILE A 607 -14.55 16.50 21.22
CA ILE A 607 -13.25 16.36 20.55
C ILE A 607 -13.04 17.58 19.67
N VAL A 608 -11.99 18.35 19.94
CA VAL A 608 -11.59 19.51 19.13
C VAL A 608 -10.44 19.09 18.24
N ASP A 609 -10.67 19.04 16.94
CA ASP A 609 -9.65 18.78 15.92
C ASP A 609 -9.27 20.11 15.28
N LYS A 610 -8.10 20.63 15.65
CA LYS A 610 -7.62 21.93 15.15
C LYS A 610 -7.12 21.87 13.71
N PHE A 611 -6.75 20.68 13.22
CA PHE A 611 -6.33 20.49 11.83
C PHE A 611 -7.53 20.69 10.90
N THR A 612 -8.64 20.00 11.15
CA THR A 612 -9.87 20.19 10.36
C THR A 612 -10.65 21.44 10.77
N LYS A 613 -10.33 22.04 11.94
CA LYS A 613 -11.07 23.13 12.59
C LYS A 613 -12.51 22.75 12.90
N LYS A 614 -12.69 21.51 13.35
CA LYS A 614 -13.99 20.93 13.69
C LYS A 614 -14.05 20.52 15.15
N ILE A 615 -15.27 20.52 15.67
CA ILE A 615 -15.62 19.98 16.96
C ILE A 615 -16.55 18.80 16.72
N ILE A 616 -16.11 17.59 17.07
CA ILE A 616 -16.96 16.40 17.10
C ILE A 616 -17.51 16.28 18.52
N SER A 617 -18.83 16.36 18.66
CA SER A 617 -19.52 16.23 19.95
C SER A 617 -20.44 15.01 19.92
N ILE A 618 -20.34 14.16 20.94
CA ILE A 618 -21.21 13.01 21.13
C ILE A 618 -22.01 13.22 22.41
N TYR A 619 -23.30 13.47 22.22
CA TYR A 619 -24.27 13.63 23.28
C TYR A 619 -24.92 12.28 23.54
N ILE A 620 -25.01 11.87 24.80
CA ILE A 620 -25.81 10.69 25.19
C ILE A 620 -26.75 11.03 26.35
N ASN A 621 -27.83 10.28 26.52
CA ASN A 621 -28.82 10.52 27.58
C ASN A 621 -28.40 10.02 28.99
N SER A 622 -27.14 9.59 29.16
CA SER A 622 -26.62 8.97 30.39
C SER A 622 -25.23 9.52 30.73
N ASP A 623 -24.84 9.50 32.01
CA ASP A 623 -23.44 9.77 32.39
C ASP A 623 -22.57 8.54 32.07
N PHE A 624 -21.27 8.76 31.82
CA PHE A 624 -20.34 7.71 31.40
C PHE A 624 -18.93 7.96 31.94
N GLU A 625 -18.15 6.92 32.20
CA GLU A 625 -16.72 7.08 32.44
C GLU A 625 -15.96 7.11 31.11
N LEU A 626 -15.02 8.06 30.97
CA LEU A 626 -14.26 8.26 29.73
C LEU A 626 -12.89 7.60 29.82
N TYR A 627 -12.60 6.76 28.84
CA TYR A 627 -11.29 6.10 28.66
C TYR A 627 -10.73 6.47 27.28
N THR A 628 -9.46 6.86 27.20
CA THR A 628 -8.81 7.24 25.94
C THR A 628 -7.38 6.73 25.87
N TYR A 629 -6.97 6.16 24.74
CA TYR A 629 -5.57 5.80 24.50
C TYR A 629 -5.20 5.94 23.02
N PRO A 630 -3.91 6.24 22.68
CA PRO A 630 -3.43 6.22 21.32
C PRO A 630 -3.30 4.78 20.80
N LEU A 631 -3.88 4.52 19.63
CA LEU A 631 -3.83 3.22 18.96
C LEU A 631 -2.58 3.18 18.07
N ASP A 632 -1.46 2.75 18.65
CA ASP A 632 -0.18 2.69 17.94
C ASP A 632 0.03 1.34 17.25
N THR A 633 0.57 1.37 16.04
CA THR A 633 1.09 0.19 15.33
C THR A 633 2.58 0.30 15.16
N ILE A 634 3.24 -0.86 15.08
CA ILE A 634 4.67 -0.96 14.76
C ILE A 634 4.79 -1.43 13.32
N SER A 635 5.46 -0.63 12.49
CA SER A 635 5.78 -0.97 11.11
C SER A 635 7.28 -1.02 10.87
N GLN A 636 7.73 -1.93 10.00
CA GLN A 636 9.11 -1.91 9.51
C GLN A 636 9.32 -0.72 8.56
N SER A 637 10.53 -0.15 8.59
CA SER A 637 10.98 0.88 7.64
C SER A 637 12.46 0.73 7.30
N GLU A 638 12.97 1.55 6.37
CA GLU A 638 14.39 1.56 5.98
C GLU A 638 15.35 1.88 7.15
N LYS A 639 14.84 2.45 8.25
CA LYS A 639 15.62 2.83 9.43
C LYS A 639 15.42 1.88 10.61
N GLY A 640 14.68 0.78 10.41
CA GLY A 640 14.36 -0.21 11.45
C GLY A 640 12.87 -0.35 11.66
N PHE A 641 12.35 0.20 12.76
CA PHE A 641 10.92 0.18 13.10
C PHE A 641 10.40 1.56 13.45
N ASP A 642 9.19 1.85 12.99
CA ASP A 642 8.45 3.07 13.32
C ASP A 642 7.21 2.73 14.13
N LEU A 643 7.03 3.43 15.25
CA LEU A 643 5.79 3.45 16.00
C LEU A 643 4.90 4.56 15.42
N THR A 644 3.73 4.19 14.94
CA THR A 644 2.82 5.13 14.28
C THR A 644 1.43 5.07 14.90
N THR A 645 0.95 6.21 15.41
CA THR A 645 -0.42 6.34 15.90
C THR A 645 -1.40 6.30 14.73
N GLN A 646 -2.34 5.36 14.78
CA GLN A 646 -3.34 5.12 13.73
C GLN A 646 -4.71 5.71 14.08
N ALA A 647 -5.00 5.85 15.37
CA ALA A 647 -6.25 6.40 15.89
C ALA A 647 -6.07 6.83 17.36
N ILE A 648 -7.05 7.54 17.89
CA ILE A 648 -7.33 7.56 19.32
C ILE A 648 -8.54 6.64 19.56
N SER A 649 -8.36 5.63 20.40
CA SER A 649 -9.44 4.77 20.89
C SER A 649 -10.11 5.45 22.10
N ILE A 650 -11.43 5.58 22.06
CA ILE A 650 -12.23 6.30 23.05
C ILE A 650 -13.37 5.40 23.51
N GLY A 651 -13.42 5.06 24.79
CA GLY A 651 -14.46 4.24 25.40
C GLY A 651 -15.35 5.05 26.34
N LEU A 652 -16.66 5.01 26.10
CA LEU A 652 -17.68 5.59 26.99
C LEU A 652 -18.31 4.44 27.80
N ALA A 653 -17.88 4.28 29.05
CA ALA A 653 -18.30 3.18 29.92
C ALA A 653 -19.52 3.57 30.76
N ILE A 654 -20.61 2.81 30.65
CA ILE A 654 -21.91 3.09 31.25
C ILE A 654 -22.38 1.86 32.04
N PRO A 655 -22.66 1.98 33.36
CA PRO A 655 -23.14 0.86 34.14
C PRO A 655 -24.60 0.52 33.79
N PHE A 656 -24.92 -0.77 33.72
CA PHE A 656 -26.28 -1.27 33.52
C PHE A 656 -26.49 -2.60 34.24
N LYS A 657 -27.73 -3.13 34.22
CA LYS A 657 -28.06 -4.41 34.89
C LYS A 657 -28.82 -5.41 34.04
N LEU A 658 -29.96 -5.02 33.47
CA LEU A 658 -30.81 -5.91 32.67
C LEU A 658 -31.03 -5.39 31.26
N LYS A 659 -31.07 -4.08 31.12
CA LYS A 659 -31.30 -3.39 29.86
C LYS A 659 -30.78 -1.97 29.93
N PHE A 660 -30.55 -1.37 28.78
CA PHE A 660 -30.31 0.05 28.64
C PHE A 660 -30.92 0.57 27.34
N ASN A 661 -31.09 1.88 27.27
CA ASN A 661 -31.46 2.58 26.05
C ASN A 661 -30.62 3.87 25.99
N ILE A 662 -29.56 3.85 25.18
CA ILE A 662 -28.68 5.00 24.95
C ILE A 662 -29.17 5.72 23.71
N GLN A 663 -29.82 6.86 23.95
CA GLN A 663 -30.20 7.80 22.91
C GLN A 663 -29.16 8.91 22.87
N GLY A 664 -28.67 9.22 21.68
CA GLY A 664 -27.61 10.19 21.51
C GLY A 664 -27.57 10.85 20.14
N GLN A 665 -26.63 11.76 19.99
CA GLN A 665 -26.35 12.48 18.77
C GLN A 665 -24.85 12.61 18.61
N LEU A 666 -24.33 12.24 17.44
CA LEU A 666 -23.04 12.71 16.97
C LEU A 666 -23.28 13.99 16.18
N LYS A 667 -22.61 15.08 16.56
CA LYS A 667 -22.72 16.40 15.92
C LYS A 667 -21.34 16.95 15.61
N VAL A 668 -21.18 17.51 14.41
CA VAL A 668 -19.97 18.20 13.98
C VAL A 668 -20.26 19.69 13.83
N GLU A 669 -19.44 20.52 14.48
CA GLU A 669 -19.53 21.97 14.45
C GLU A 669 -18.17 22.57 14.07
N ASN A 670 -18.17 23.84 13.64
CA ASN A 670 -16.92 24.59 13.44
C ASN A 670 -16.36 25.04 14.79
N VAL A 671 -15.03 25.08 14.91
CA VAL A 671 -14.31 25.64 16.08
C VAL A 671 -14.56 27.12 16.26
#